data_AF-A0A1V5XNR7-F1
#
_entry.id   AF-A0A1V5XNR7-F1
#
_cell.length_a   1.000
_cell.length_b   1.000
_cell.length_c   1.000
_cell.angle_alpha   90.00
_cell.angle_beta   90.00
_cell.angle_gamma   90.00
#
_symmetry.space_group_name_H-M   'P 1'
#
loop_
_entity.id
_entity.type
_entity.pdbx_description
1 polymer ?
#
loop_
_entity_poly.entity_id
_entity_poly.type
_entity_poly.pdbx_seq_one_letter_code
_entity_poly.pdbx_strand_id
1 'polypeptide(L)'
;MAAVVAGVLAACGSASSKPSIVTSPVPAVSALPAWSYHPASPQRLLSRLDLEDAHRLFVGAGGERWLVDLRAAVATAAPILADQDLIAVSRLENGSFMFVGKEGSIFTSPSPLGSLTLAHRLEPIPMRIVAAGQRIIALHWDGSAVQSFDGGKTFGKIELGKGHPYDVALGPEGHAMILGFPEKLWLSKGQGDWTVAPTPPVGAGFVGLDARGALVAQGIRTSVVWDGLSEVPVQQARRFDPPALDLLVDLEVGPSATALLRGSATITDGQYVEVARREEKGLWHLGRGKLTERLTWVPIPDTDVCRHLFVDAKGHKLVLACLMGARKGVRFPYLRLFRSDDGGNTFSWQPTTLVGDEEGVSLTPIGDALILAGVCKPDSDGVCVPGPPVRLTGDETSKKYVNSISSIIPPLLGRVTRVVAIADRLFAVGLAKTGEPVVLVSEDQGKTFRSRSIDLSTWVDGQASLSAMHQGKLVVGERQEMSWVFGRKKGDVWVVFDATGRVMSARLVPADHKLIAAGSRALAIHVDDGTVLESLNGGETYEHLTRFPSSMTKESLDAWCEKDGCVIGETFSRAGWRGKEGGVVESQERATPSKEPSYRTTISCRVVDDVTGVVPNAIHLPNATSVHRGATAWSVVFSDSKTASAGVAHATSDRGQRVTPVLLLPPKPNAAGVAVHARTQVEGAAALRYTFATDADGSARIGSPMRVEVAWDNQLEGSVYRTTLPTPEPLRAGDVTIANDVATANAAILSITSDGIHVCPHAQCDPNSEPSFFVHRRGAVEVVPPIPWPSEGLGGALALNHELIRLGGKNVSVALLQHRPVVLRSRERRDGSYQFDALALAPLKAKMEGIDDFMIWSYLSTSTMGLSYLLYKPEAGLVRAYVLRFDTSEGVAEVLEAPTPKNLSDPPVSCTEAQRRDSFRIVSPRISGTEHRVVVQHGSHRYVMTTDLSVLYGSPSSACVDALDARSDRRPEFRALISMRDMQHSWLLAKQGTTLRWWGLACLFDPDAVLKESEETPIPVPITDEKDCAEVFEKLSRLIGHDNFPREILLQLCQQQKIDIPCVRSITDASQMARCIRP
;
A
#
# COMPACT_ATOMS: atom_id res chain seq x y z
N MET A 1 -27.65 19.20 67.20
CA MET A 1 -26.75 20.30 67.61
C MET A 1 -26.89 21.39 66.55
N ALA A 2 -27.86 22.31 66.67
CA ALA A 2 -27.79 23.64 67.34
C ALA A 2 -26.66 24.51 66.74
N ALA A 3 -26.83 25.74 66.23
CA ALA A 3 -27.83 26.82 66.40
C ALA A 3 -27.84 27.71 65.11
N VAL A 4 -28.93 28.32 64.61
CA VAL A 4 -29.75 29.48 65.07
C VAL A 4 -28.95 30.70 65.55
N VAL A 5 -28.87 31.74 64.71
CA VAL A 5 -28.94 33.17 65.15
C VAL A 5 -29.65 33.99 64.06
N ALA A 6 -30.79 34.57 64.43
CA ALA A 6 -31.47 35.65 63.73
C ALA A 6 -31.06 36.99 64.37
N GLY A 7 -30.94 38.04 63.57
CA GLY A 7 -30.72 39.41 64.03
C GLY A 7 -31.37 40.41 63.09
N VAL A 8 -32.50 40.96 63.52
CA VAL A 8 -33.24 42.07 62.88
C VAL A 8 -32.75 43.38 63.48
N LEU A 9 -32.38 44.36 62.66
CA LEU A 9 -32.40 45.78 63.02
C LEU A 9 -32.86 46.61 61.82
N ALA A 10 -33.89 47.40 62.04
CA ALA A 10 -34.43 48.40 61.14
C ALA A 10 -33.75 49.76 61.38
N ALA A 11 -33.46 50.49 60.30
CA ALA A 11 -33.21 51.93 60.35
C ALA A 11 -33.67 52.59 59.03
N CYS A 12 -34.55 53.58 59.16
CA CYS A 12 -34.97 54.48 58.08
C CYS A 12 -33.85 55.45 57.71
N GLY A 13 -33.69 55.77 56.42
CA GLY A 13 -32.81 56.87 56.00
C GLY A 13 -32.64 57.04 54.50
N SER A 14 -33.34 58.03 53.95
CA SER A 14 -33.00 58.89 52.78
C SER A 14 -32.73 58.27 51.40
N ALA A 15 -33.51 58.78 50.43
CA ALA A 15 -33.40 58.58 49.01
C ALA A 15 -32.00 58.95 48.45
N SER A 16 -31.38 57.99 47.75
CA SER A 16 -30.31 58.23 46.80
C SER A 16 -30.50 57.23 45.65
N SER A 17 -30.73 57.76 44.44
CA SER A 17 -30.88 56.99 43.21
C SER A 17 -29.58 56.26 42.88
N LYS A 18 -29.50 54.97 43.25
CA LYS A 18 -28.46 54.06 42.74
C LYS A 18 -28.78 53.68 41.28
N PRO A 19 -27.80 53.68 40.37
CA PRO A 19 -28.00 53.16 39.03
C PRO A 19 -28.32 51.67 39.13
N SER A 20 -29.37 51.23 38.44
CA SER A 20 -29.71 49.83 38.26
C SER A 20 -28.48 49.11 37.70
N ILE A 21 -27.86 48.26 38.53
CA ILE A 21 -26.90 47.27 38.04
C ILE A 21 -27.73 46.34 37.15
N VAL A 22 -27.54 46.50 35.85
CA VAL A 22 -27.97 45.52 34.85
C VAL A 22 -27.24 44.23 35.21
N THR A 23 -27.92 43.30 35.86
CA THR A 23 -27.47 41.91 35.96
C THR A 23 -27.40 41.38 34.54
N SER A 24 -26.18 41.32 33.99
CA SER A 24 -25.91 40.63 32.73
C SER A 24 -26.47 39.21 32.84
N PRO A 25 -27.23 38.73 31.84
CA PRO A 25 -27.70 37.35 31.84
C PRO A 25 -26.49 36.42 31.96
N VAL A 26 -26.57 35.48 32.89
CA VAL A 26 -25.60 34.40 33.04
C VAL A 26 -25.50 33.70 31.67
N PRO A 27 -24.31 33.58 31.06
CA PRO A 27 -24.18 32.94 29.76
C PRO A 27 -24.69 31.51 29.85
N ALA A 28 -25.47 31.09 28.83
CA ALA A 28 -26.00 29.75 28.72
C ALA A 28 -24.86 28.73 28.88
N VAL A 29 -25.07 27.71 29.72
CA VAL A 29 -24.10 26.63 29.94
C VAL A 29 -23.81 25.97 28.59
N SER A 30 -22.57 26.08 28.12
CA SER A 30 -22.10 25.41 26.90
C SER A 30 -22.37 23.91 27.03
N ALA A 31 -22.94 23.30 25.99
CA ALA A 31 -23.20 21.86 25.97
C ALA A 31 -21.90 21.09 26.25
N LEU A 32 -21.99 20.03 27.05
CA LEU A 32 -20.84 19.16 27.31
C LEU A 32 -20.31 18.63 25.97
N PRO A 33 -18.98 18.65 25.73
CA PRO A 33 -18.45 18.26 24.45
C PRO A 33 -18.72 16.79 24.17
N ALA A 34 -19.42 16.49 23.10
CA ALA A 34 -19.86 15.15 22.77
C ALA A 34 -19.58 14.84 21.29
N TRP A 35 -19.00 13.67 21.04
CA TRP A 35 -18.83 13.14 19.70
C TRP A 35 -20.09 12.41 19.24
N SER A 36 -20.33 12.42 17.94
CA SER A 36 -21.33 11.59 17.29
C SER A 36 -20.74 10.99 16.02
N TYR A 37 -20.96 9.70 15.84
CA TYR A 37 -20.57 8.94 14.66
C TYR A 37 -21.84 8.50 13.92
N HIS A 38 -21.96 8.84 12.65
CA HIS A 38 -23.19 8.69 11.85
C HIS A 38 -22.88 8.41 10.36
N PRO A 39 -22.14 7.34 10.05
CA PRO A 39 -21.80 7.03 8.66
C PRO A 39 -23.05 6.64 7.85
N ALA A 40 -22.99 6.87 6.53
CA ALA A 40 -24.07 6.47 5.62
C ALA A 40 -24.26 4.94 5.50
N SER A 41 -23.20 4.18 5.77
CA SER A 41 -23.20 2.71 5.82
C SER A 41 -22.19 2.25 6.87
N PRO A 42 -22.43 1.15 7.59
CA PRO A 42 -21.41 0.62 8.50
C PRO A 42 -20.19 0.18 7.69
N GLN A 43 -19.02 0.25 8.29
CA GLN A 43 -17.86 -0.48 7.80
C GLN A 43 -18.11 -1.99 7.88
N ARG A 44 -17.15 -2.78 7.39
CA ARG A 44 -17.27 -4.25 7.44
C ARG A 44 -17.42 -4.75 8.88
N LEU A 45 -18.60 -5.23 9.23
CA LEU A 45 -18.88 -5.88 10.51
C LEU A 45 -18.17 -7.24 10.59
N LEU A 46 -17.56 -7.53 11.74
CA LEU A 46 -16.69 -8.69 11.95
C LEU A 46 -17.24 -9.66 13.00
N SER A 47 -17.94 -9.15 14.01
CA SER A 47 -18.52 -9.98 15.08
C SER A 47 -19.81 -9.40 15.62
N ARG A 48 -20.59 -10.25 16.28
CA ARG A 48 -21.87 -9.90 16.91
C ARG A 48 -22.02 -10.57 18.27
N LEU A 49 -22.76 -9.91 19.15
CA LEU A 49 -23.20 -10.43 20.44
C LEU A 49 -24.71 -10.15 20.58
N ASP A 50 -25.50 -11.21 20.68
CA ASP A 50 -26.92 -11.09 21.02
C ASP A 50 -27.06 -10.70 22.49
N LEU A 51 -27.87 -9.68 22.76
CA LEU A 51 -28.14 -9.16 24.10
C LEU A 51 -29.60 -9.47 24.49
N GLU A 52 -29.95 -9.17 25.74
CA GLU A 52 -31.33 -9.26 26.23
C GLU A 52 -32.26 -8.29 25.47
N ASP A 53 -33.58 -8.50 25.58
CA ASP A 53 -34.61 -7.61 25.02
C ASP A 53 -34.55 -7.34 23.51
N ALA A 54 -34.09 -8.33 22.73
CA ALA A 54 -33.97 -8.23 21.26
C ALA A 54 -33.01 -7.13 20.79
N HIS A 55 -31.98 -6.84 21.60
CA HIS A 55 -30.85 -6.02 21.18
C HIS A 55 -29.71 -6.87 20.63
N ARG A 56 -28.97 -6.35 19.66
CA ARG A 56 -27.76 -6.98 19.13
C ARG A 56 -26.63 -5.96 19.04
N LEU A 57 -25.48 -6.31 19.59
CA LEU A 57 -24.26 -5.52 19.47
C LEU A 57 -23.40 -6.08 18.33
N PHE A 58 -23.03 -5.25 17.36
CA PHE A 58 -22.07 -5.58 16.33
C PHE A 58 -20.78 -4.81 16.54
N VAL A 59 -19.67 -5.40 16.11
CA VAL A 59 -18.35 -4.77 16.09
C VAL A 59 -17.67 -5.04 14.77
N GLY A 60 -16.81 -4.14 14.31
CA GLY A 60 -16.26 -4.23 12.96
C GLY A 60 -14.98 -3.46 12.69
N ALA A 61 -14.70 -3.32 11.39
CA ALA A 61 -13.58 -2.59 10.87
C ALA A 61 -13.62 -1.11 11.30
N GLY A 62 -12.45 -0.48 11.41
CA GLY A 62 -12.34 0.92 11.86
C GLY A 62 -12.79 1.13 13.32
N GLY A 63 -12.88 0.07 14.12
CA GLY A 63 -13.24 0.16 15.52
C GLY A 63 -14.73 0.42 15.80
N GLU A 64 -15.59 0.19 14.80
CA GLU A 64 -17.03 0.39 14.91
C GLU A 64 -17.69 -0.51 15.95
N ARG A 65 -18.72 0.05 16.59
CA ARG A 65 -19.64 -0.66 17.49
C ARG A 65 -21.05 -0.16 17.23
N TRP A 66 -21.98 -1.08 17.02
CA TRP A 66 -23.37 -0.76 16.69
C TRP A 66 -24.33 -1.53 17.60
N LEU A 67 -25.23 -0.83 18.26
CA LEU A 67 -26.33 -1.43 19.00
C LEU A 67 -27.60 -1.36 18.17
N VAL A 68 -28.14 -2.52 17.79
CA VAL A 68 -29.36 -2.64 17.00
C VAL A 68 -30.50 -3.07 17.90
N ASP A 69 -31.57 -2.28 17.93
CA ASP A 69 -32.86 -2.68 18.49
C ASP A 69 -33.68 -3.34 17.36
N LEU A 70 -33.83 -4.67 17.44
CA LEU A 70 -34.53 -5.44 16.41
C LEU A 70 -36.05 -5.19 16.40
N ARG A 71 -36.62 -4.65 17.47
CA ARG A 71 -38.06 -4.31 17.54
C ARG A 71 -38.32 -2.95 16.92
N ALA A 72 -37.47 -1.98 17.21
CA ALA A 72 -37.57 -0.63 16.63
C ALA A 72 -37.03 -0.56 15.19
N ALA A 73 -36.24 -1.55 14.76
CA ALA A 73 -35.48 -1.53 13.52
C ALA A 73 -34.56 -0.29 13.41
N VAL A 74 -33.87 0.02 14.52
CA VAL A 74 -32.96 1.18 14.63
C VAL A 74 -31.58 0.69 15.06
N ALA A 75 -30.53 1.25 14.46
CA ALA A 75 -29.15 1.06 14.86
C ALA A 75 -28.58 2.36 15.45
N THR A 76 -27.85 2.23 16.57
CA THR A 76 -27.12 3.33 17.20
C THR A 76 -25.63 2.99 17.20
N ALA A 77 -24.81 3.88 16.63
CA ALA A 77 -23.36 3.71 16.63
C ALA A 77 -22.75 4.20 17.95
N ALA A 78 -21.60 3.63 18.33
CA ALA A 78 -20.80 4.22 19.39
C ALA A 78 -20.23 5.57 18.92
N PRO A 79 -20.29 6.63 19.75
CA PRO A 79 -19.79 7.95 19.39
C PRO A 79 -18.27 8.00 19.25
N ILE A 80 -17.56 7.06 19.88
CA ILE A 80 -16.10 6.93 19.86
C ILE A 80 -15.76 5.53 19.35
N LEU A 81 -14.94 5.50 18.30
CA LEU A 81 -14.42 4.30 17.68
C LEU A 81 -13.16 3.83 18.39
N ALA A 82 -12.87 2.53 18.32
CA ALA A 82 -11.55 2.03 18.67
C ALA A 82 -10.52 2.48 17.62
N ASP A 83 -9.25 2.53 18.02
CA ASP A 83 -8.12 2.89 17.15
C ASP A 83 -7.75 1.79 16.13
N GLN A 84 -8.45 0.65 16.16
CA GLN A 84 -8.21 -0.53 15.34
C GLN A 84 -9.50 -1.30 15.09
N ASP A 85 -9.49 -2.22 14.11
CA ASP A 85 -10.61 -3.15 13.86
C ASP A 85 -10.94 -3.94 15.14
N LEU A 86 -12.21 -3.96 15.53
CA LEU A 86 -12.70 -4.82 16.62
C LEU A 86 -13.18 -6.14 16.02
N ILE A 87 -12.50 -7.23 16.38
CA ILE A 87 -12.72 -8.56 15.78
C ILE A 87 -13.65 -9.44 16.61
N ALA A 88 -13.86 -9.12 17.89
CA ALA A 88 -14.72 -9.87 18.77
C ALA A 88 -15.25 -9.01 19.92
N VAL A 89 -16.37 -9.44 20.47
CA VAL A 89 -17.00 -8.86 21.65
C VAL A 89 -17.58 -9.95 22.54
N SER A 90 -17.50 -9.80 23.85
CA SER A 90 -18.13 -10.69 24.82
C SER A 90 -18.61 -9.94 26.07
N ARG A 91 -19.56 -10.53 26.80
CA ARG A 91 -20.00 -10.04 28.11
C ARG A 91 -19.19 -10.74 29.20
N LEU A 92 -18.61 -9.96 30.10
CA LEU A 92 -17.88 -10.43 31.27
C LEU A 92 -18.85 -10.75 32.42
N GLU A 93 -18.39 -11.54 33.40
CA GLU A 93 -19.21 -11.96 34.55
C GLU A 93 -19.75 -10.80 35.39
N ASN A 94 -18.99 -9.69 35.47
CA ASN A 94 -19.41 -8.47 36.15
C ASN A 94 -20.42 -7.62 35.34
N GLY A 95 -20.91 -8.13 34.21
CA GLY A 95 -21.87 -7.46 33.32
C GLY A 95 -21.25 -6.47 32.34
N SER A 96 -19.95 -6.16 32.46
CA SER A 96 -19.24 -5.30 31.50
C SER A 96 -18.93 -6.01 30.19
N PHE A 97 -18.44 -5.28 29.19
CA PHE A 97 -18.15 -5.76 27.85
C PHE A 97 -16.65 -5.79 27.61
N MET A 98 -16.16 -6.85 26.99
CA MET A 98 -14.80 -6.99 26.50
C MET A 98 -14.80 -6.93 24.98
N PHE A 99 -13.90 -6.14 24.41
CA PHE A 99 -13.69 -6.01 22.98
C PHE A 99 -12.25 -6.40 22.66
N VAL A 100 -12.06 -7.21 21.62
CA VAL A 100 -10.73 -7.63 21.17
C VAL A 100 -10.42 -6.91 19.85
N GLY A 101 -9.34 -6.15 19.86
CA GLY A 101 -8.79 -5.48 18.69
C GLY A 101 -7.90 -6.40 17.87
N LYS A 102 -7.85 -6.16 16.57
CA LYS A 102 -7.06 -6.93 15.60
C LYS A 102 -5.55 -6.92 15.87
N GLU A 103 -5.04 -5.89 16.55
CA GLU A 103 -3.62 -5.75 16.92
C GLU A 103 -3.35 -6.28 18.33
N GLY A 104 -4.27 -7.05 18.92
CA GLY A 104 -4.08 -7.64 20.25
C GLY A 104 -4.36 -6.69 21.41
N SER A 105 -4.99 -5.53 21.18
CA SER A 105 -5.49 -4.71 22.27
C SER A 105 -6.81 -5.27 22.80
N ILE A 106 -6.95 -5.32 24.12
CA ILE A 106 -8.16 -5.79 24.80
C ILE A 106 -8.75 -4.59 25.53
N PHE A 107 -9.96 -4.23 25.16
CA PHE A 107 -10.68 -3.12 25.74
C PHE A 107 -11.83 -3.62 26.61
N THR A 108 -12.12 -2.88 27.68
CA THR A 108 -13.32 -3.08 28.49
C THR A 108 -14.21 -1.84 28.45
N SER A 109 -15.53 -2.04 28.50
CA SER A 109 -16.52 -0.97 28.65
C SER A 109 -17.62 -1.39 29.62
N PRO A 110 -18.10 -0.50 30.50
CA PRO A 110 -19.24 -0.80 31.37
C PRO A 110 -20.57 -0.97 30.60
N SER A 111 -20.66 -0.49 29.34
CA SER A 111 -21.87 -0.60 28.50
C SER A 111 -21.51 -0.88 27.03
N PRO A 112 -22.46 -1.36 26.19
CA PRO A 112 -22.19 -1.74 24.79
C PRO A 112 -21.51 -0.64 23.95
N LEU A 113 -21.99 0.61 24.10
CA LEU A 113 -21.51 1.78 23.34
C LEU A 113 -20.71 2.77 24.20
N GLY A 114 -20.40 2.41 25.46
CA GLY A 114 -19.66 3.26 26.40
C GLY A 114 -18.19 3.47 26.01
N SER A 115 -17.49 4.30 26.77
CA SER A 115 -16.05 4.54 26.56
C SER A 115 -15.23 3.27 26.73
N LEU A 116 -14.25 3.09 25.85
CA LEU A 116 -13.31 1.97 25.92
C LEU A 116 -12.16 2.29 26.87
N THR A 117 -11.87 1.37 27.77
CA THR A 117 -10.66 1.39 28.61
C THR A 117 -9.74 0.27 28.14
N LEU A 118 -8.51 0.59 27.75
CA LEU A 118 -7.50 -0.42 27.42
C LEU A 118 -7.17 -1.22 28.69
N ALA A 119 -7.49 -2.50 28.70
CA ALA A 119 -7.22 -3.41 29.82
C ALA A 119 -5.86 -4.09 29.67
N HIS A 120 -5.53 -4.52 28.45
CA HIS A 120 -4.26 -5.20 28.14
C HIS A 120 -3.91 -5.01 26.66
N ARG A 121 -2.63 -5.02 26.32
CA ARG A 121 -2.13 -5.08 24.94
C ARG A 121 -1.14 -6.23 24.87
N LEU A 122 -1.36 -7.15 23.94
CA LEU A 122 -0.44 -8.28 23.75
C LEU A 122 0.88 -7.80 23.16
N GLU A 123 1.98 -8.26 23.75
CA GLU A 123 3.32 -8.06 23.22
C GLU A 123 4.02 -9.42 23.02
N PRO A 124 4.64 -9.65 21.84
CA PRO A 124 4.67 -8.78 20.67
C PRO A 124 3.29 -8.69 19.98
N ILE A 125 3.07 -7.65 19.16
CA ILE A 125 1.80 -7.49 18.41
C ILE A 125 1.54 -8.77 17.59
N PRO A 126 0.34 -9.37 17.72
CA PRO A 126 0.03 -10.58 16.98
C PRO A 126 -0.14 -10.30 15.49
N MET A 127 0.33 -11.23 14.66
CA MET A 127 0.02 -11.29 13.23
C MET A 127 -1.47 -11.58 13.02
N ARG A 128 -2.02 -12.48 13.84
CA ARG A 128 -3.40 -12.93 13.75
C ARG A 128 -3.95 -13.11 15.15
N ILE A 129 -5.16 -12.64 15.39
CA ILE A 129 -5.87 -12.87 16.64
C ILE A 129 -7.33 -13.21 16.32
N VAL A 130 -7.89 -14.14 17.07
CA VAL A 130 -9.30 -14.50 17.04
C VAL A 130 -9.81 -14.67 18.47
N ALA A 131 -11.10 -14.41 18.67
CA ALA A 131 -11.72 -14.58 19.97
C ALA A 131 -13.18 -15.00 19.83
N ALA A 132 -13.62 -15.85 20.77
CA ALA A 132 -14.99 -16.32 20.91
C ALA A 132 -15.26 -16.48 22.42
N GLY A 133 -16.22 -15.72 22.95
CA GLY A 133 -16.42 -15.61 24.38
C GLY A 133 -15.16 -15.06 25.08
N GLN A 134 -14.74 -15.72 26.17
CA GLN A 134 -13.51 -15.37 26.91
C GLN A 134 -12.24 -16.00 26.33
N ARG A 135 -12.36 -16.90 25.35
CA ARG A 135 -11.22 -17.55 24.73
C ARG A 135 -10.65 -16.67 23.63
N ILE A 136 -9.34 -16.43 23.70
CA ILE A 136 -8.59 -15.63 22.72
C ILE A 136 -7.41 -16.49 22.26
N ILE A 137 -7.14 -16.53 20.96
CA ILE A 137 -5.94 -17.16 20.39
C ILE A 137 -5.24 -16.12 19.55
N ALA A 138 -3.94 -15.94 19.79
CA ALA A 138 -3.08 -15.03 19.06
C ALA A 138 -1.88 -15.78 18.48
N LEU A 139 -1.55 -15.48 17.23
CA LEU A 139 -0.40 -16.01 16.49
C LEU A 139 0.58 -14.87 16.21
N HIS A 140 1.87 -15.15 16.34
CA HIS A 140 2.93 -14.16 16.12
C HIS A 140 3.80 -14.54 14.91
N TRP A 141 4.47 -13.54 14.35
CA TRP A 141 5.35 -13.69 13.18
C TRP A 141 6.58 -14.56 13.41
N ASP A 142 6.97 -14.81 14.66
CA ASP A 142 8.06 -15.73 15.00
C ASP A 142 7.62 -17.21 15.01
N GLY A 143 6.32 -17.47 14.87
CA GLY A 143 5.69 -18.78 14.88
C GLY A 143 5.22 -19.22 16.26
N SER A 144 5.38 -18.38 17.28
CA SER A 144 4.75 -18.61 18.57
C SER A 144 3.24 -18.38 18.49
N ALA A 145 2.52 -19.10 19.33
CA ALA A 145 1.09 -18.98 19.48
C ALA A 145 0.76 -18.99 20.97
N VAL A 146 -0.18 -18.14 21.37
CA VAL A 146 -0.65 -18.01 22.75
C VAL A 146 -2.18 -18.08 22.79
N GLN A 147 -2.71 -18.55 23.90
CA GLN A 147 -4.15 -18.57 24.16
C GLN A 147 -4.47 -18.06 25.56
N SER A 148 -5.63 -17.45 25.68
CA SER A 148 -6.25 -17.06 26.95
C SER A 148 -7.59 -17.78 27.09
N PHE A 149 -7.96 -18.11 28.33
CA PHE A 149 -9.29 -18.60 28.69
C PHE A 149 -10.07 -17.63 29.59
N ASP A 150 -9.47 -16.50 29.99
CA ASP A 150 -10.00 -15.59 31.01
C ASP A 150 -10.24 -14.16 30.49
N GLY A 151 -10.45 -14.01 29.19
CA GLY A 151 -10.64 -12.71 28.54
C GLY A 151 -9.34 -11.91 28.37
N GLY A 152 -8.20 -12.59 28.34
CA GLY A 152 -6.88 -12.03 28.10
C GLY A 152 -6.25 -11.40 29.32
N LYS A 153 -6.66 -11.82 30.53
CA LYS A 153 -5.94 -11.48 31.76
C LYS A 153 -4.64 -12.28 31.84
N THR A 154 -4.66 -13.53 31.36
CA THR A 154 -3.47 -14.39 31.29
C THR A 154 -3.37 -15.09 29.94
N PHE A 155 -2.14 -15.22 29.41
CA PHE A 155 -1.85 -15.91 28.16
C PHE A 155 -0.91 -17.09 28.41
N GLY A 156 -1.35 -18.28 28.04
CA GLY A 156 -0.55 -19.51 28.03
C GLY A 156 -0.04 -19.81 26.62
N LYS A 157 1.20 -20.32 26.52
CA LYS A 157 1.78 -20.74 25.25
C LYS A 157 1.05 -21.97 24.67
N ILE A 158 0.89 -22.01 23.36
CA ILE A 158 0.42 -23.19 22.62
C ILE A 158 1.63 -23.94 22.05
N GLU A 159 1.74 -25.24 22.35
CA GLU A 159 2.79 -26.11 21.82
C GLU A 159 2.29 -26.88 20.58
N LEU A 160 2.69 -26.44 19.37
CA LEU A 160 2.24 -27.01 18.09
C LEU A 160 3.24 -28.00 17.45
N GLY A 161 4.39 -28.25 18.08
CA GLY A 161 5.46 -29.05 17.48
C GLY A 161 6.03 -28.40 16.21
N LYS A 162 6.37 -29.20 15.19
CA LYS A 162 6.93 -28.68 13.93
C LYS A 162 5.89 -27.98 13.06
N GLY A 163 6.22 -26.81 12.53
CA GLY A 163 5.41 -25.98 11.62
C GLY A 163 5.32 -24.53 12.10
N HIS A 164 4.98 -23.60 11.21
CA HIS A 164 4.81 -22.19 11.56
C HIS A 164 3.34 -21.78 11.45
N PRO A 165 2.62 -21.59 12.57
CA PRO A 165 1.22 -21.18 12.53
C PRO A 165 1.09 -19.77 11.92
N TYR A 166 0.08 -19.55 11.08
CA TYR A 166 -0.14 -18.24 10.46
C TYR A 166 -1.59 -17.77 10.43
N ASP A 167 -2.55 -18.68 10.36
CA ASP A 167 -3.96 -18.34 10.44
C ASP A 167 -4.67 -19.22 11.46
N VAL A 168 -5.74 -18.70 12.04
CA VAL A 168 -6.50 -19.37 13.08
C VAL A 168 -7.97 -19.01 12.97
N ALA A 169 -8.82 -20.00 13.23
CA ALA A 169 -10.25 -19.82 13.39
C ALA A 169 -10.70 -20.45 14.70
N LEU A 170 -11.64 -19.79 15.37
CA LEU A 170 -12.18 -20.20 16.65
C LEU A 170 -13.71 -20.21 16.55
N GLY A 171 -14.31 -21.37 16.74
CA GLY A 171 -15.76 -21.54 16.72
C GLY A 171 -16.44 -21.14 18.03
N PRO A 172 -17.77 -21.02 18.01
CA PRO A 172 -18.55 -20.51 19.15
C PRO A 172 -18.47 -21.39 20.41
N GLU A 173 -18.36 -22.71 20.23
CA GLU A 173 -18.21 -23.69 21.32
C GLU A 173 -16.75 -23.82 21.81
N GLY A 174 -15.87 -22.91 21.37
CA GLY A 174 -14.47 -22.90 21.76
C GLY A 174 -13.59 -23.91 21.01
N HIS A 175 -14.10 -24.71 20.08
CA HIS A 175 -13.25 -25.51 19.19
C HIS A 175 -12.44 -24.60 18.26
N ALA A 176 -11.21 -24.97 17.94
CA ALA A 176 -10.30 -24.12 17.18
C ALA A 176 -9.52 -24.90 16.12
N MET A 177 -9.18 -24.23 15.02
CA MET A 177 -8.32 -24.74 13.97
C MET A 177 -7.22 -23.73 13.69
N ILE A 178 -5.97 -24.17 13.76
CA ILE A 178 -4.79 -23.40 13.35
C ILE A 178 -4.29 -23.96 12.04
N LEU A 179 -3.95 -23.07 11.11
CA LEU A 179 -3.29 -23.36 9.86
C LEU A 179 -1.87 -22.79 9.90
N GLY A 180 -0.90 -23.63 9.56
CA GLY A 180 0.51 -23.26 9.46
C GLY A 180 1.09 -23.54 8.09
N PHE A 181 2.31 -23.05 7.87
CA PHE A 181 3.11 -23.35 6.69
C PHE A 181 4.45 -24.03 7.05
N PRO A 182 4.97 -24.92 6.19
CA PRO A 182 4.26 -25.62 5.12
C PRO A 182 2.96 -26.24 5.64
N GLU A 183 1.96 -26.37 4.76
CA GLU A 183 0.57 -26.60 5.15
C GLU A 183 0.42 -27.69 6.21
N LYS A 184 -0.06 -27.26 7.37
CA LYS A 184 -0.34 -28.14 8.49
C LYS A 184 -1.52 -27.59 9.28
N LEU A 185 -2.43 -28.47 9.65
CA LEU A 185 -3.62 -28.13 10.41
C LEU A 185 -3.51 -28.71 11.81
N TRP A 186 -3.80 -27.89 12.82
CA TRP A 186 -3.97 -28.33 14.19
C TRP A 186 -5.39 -28.05 14.66
N LEU A 187 -5.94 -28.96 15.43
CA LEU A 187 -7.30 -28.91 15.95
C LEU A 187 -7.26 -28.88 17.48
N SER A 188 -8.13 -28.09 18.08
CA SER A 188 -8.35 -28.07 19.53
C SER A 188 -9.86 -28.22 19.80
N LYS A 189 -10.25 -29.16 20.66
CA LYS A 189 -11.66 -29.37 21.07
C LYS A 189 -12.16 -28.39 22.15
N GLY A 190 -11.32 -27.48 22.66
CA GLY A 190 -11.76 -26.49 23.66
C GLY A 190 -10.87 -26.34 24.89
N GLN A 191 -10.12 -27.38 25.27
CA GLN A 191 -9.44 -27.48 26.58
C GLN A 191 -7.94 -27.12 26.54
N GLY A 192 -7.49 -26.48 25.47
CA GLY A 192 -6.08 -26.10 25.30
C GLY A 192 -5.18 -27.21 24.75
N ASP A 193 -5.68 -28.45 24.62
CA ASP A 193 -4.99 -29.53 23.91
C ASP A 193 -5.09 -29.36 22.38
N TRP A 194 -3.97 -29.57 21.71
CA TRP A 194 -3.86 -29.44 20.25
C TRP A 194 -3.35 -30.74 19.62
N THR A 195 -4.02 -31.18 18.56
CA THR A 195 -3.62 -32.36 17.78
C THR A 195 -3.48 -32.00 16.30
N VAL A 196 -2.57 -32.67 15.60
CA VAL A 196 -2.44 -32.51 14.14
C VAL A 196 -3.65 -33.15 13.48
N ALA A 197 -4.31 -32.42 12.57
CA ALA A 197 -5.45 -32.93 11.84
C ALA A 197 -5.01 -34.11 10.95
N PRO A 198 -5.70 -35.27 11.00
CA PRO A 198 -5.36 -36.45 10.21
C PRO A 198 -5.89 -36.33 8.77
N THR A 199 -5.54 -35.25 8.07
CA THR A 199 -5.94 -34.98 6.68
C THR A 199 -4.71 -34.68 5.81
N PRO A 200 -4.67 -35.17 4.56
CA PRO A 200 -3.74 -34.67 3.55
C PRO A 200 -3.90 -33.15 3.34
N PRO A 201 -2.83 -32.46 2.88
CA PRO A 201 -2.91 -31.06 2.52
C PRO A 201 -3.79 -30.85 1.27
N VAL A 202 -4.47 -29.71 1.23
CA VAL A 202 -5.42 -29.30 0.17
C VAL A 202 -5.01 -27.99 -0.51
N GLY A 203 -3.82 -27.47 -0.21
CA GLY A 203 -3.38 -26.13 -0.60
C GLY A 203 -4.09 -25.06 0.22
N ALA A 204 -4.34 -25.32 1.50
CA ALA A 204 -5.10 -24.45 2.39
C ALA A 204 -4.42 -23.09 2.57
N GLY A 205 -5.17 -22.04 2.25
CA GLY A 205 -4.67 -20.67 2.27
C GLY A 205 -5.18 -19.78 3.39
N PHE A 206 -6.21 -20.24 4.09
CA PHE A 206 -6.83 -19.57 5.22
C PHE A 206 -7.76 -20.54 5.96
N VAL A 207 -8.10 -20.17 7.19
CA VAL A 207 -9.12 -20.83 8.01
C VAL A 207 -10.22 -19.87 8.42
N GLY A 208 -11.45 -20.38 8.59
CA GLY A 208 -12.60 -19.59 8.99
C GLY A 208 -13.78 -20.44 9.49
N LEU A 209 -14.92 -19.80 9.74
CA LEU A 209 -16.19 -20.46 10.10
C LEU A 209 -17.23 -20.42 8.96
N ASP A 210 -17.76 -21.57 8.55
CA ASP A 210 -18.89 -21.59 7.61
C ASP A 210 -20.18 -21.02 8.24
N ALA A 211 -21.24 -20.88 7.43
CA ALA A 211 -22.54 -20.37 7.89
C ALA A 211 -23.19 -21.19 9.03
N ARG A 212 -22.72 -22.42 9.29
CA ARG A 212 -23.19 -23.29 10.39
C ARG A 212 -22.26 -23.22 11.61
N GLY A 213 -21.20 -22.42 11.55
CA GLY A 213 -20.18 -22.34 12.61
C GLY A 213 -19.14 -23.45 12.56
N ALA A 214 -19.09 -24.28 11.50
CA ALA A 214 -18.05 -25.29 11.36
C ALA A 214 -16.73 -24.65 10.91
N LEU A 215 -15.60 -25.13 11.44
CA LEU A 215 -14.26 -24.69 11.04
C LEU A 215 -13.93 -25.21 9.65
N VAL A 216 -13.42 -24.32 8.79
CA VAL A 216 -13.06 -24.64 7.41
C VAL A 216 -11.63 -24.17 7.15
N ALA A 217 -10.79 -25.06 6.63
CA ALA A 217 -9.55 -24.69 5.94
C ALA A 217 -9.81 -24.76 4.42
N GLN A 218 -9.82 -23.61 3.76
CA GLN A 218 -10.12 -23.56 2.32
C GLN A 218 -8.85 -23.77 1.49
N GLY A 219 -8.84 -24.86 0.73
CA GLY A 219 -7.79 -25.17 -0.24
C GLY A 219 -8.08 -24.65 -1.65
N ILE A 220 -7.31 -25.16 -2.61
CA ILE A 220 -7.42 -24.75 -4.02
C ILE A 220 -8.66 -25.36 -4.69
N ARG A 221 -8.91 -26.65 -4.48
CA ARG A 221 -10.04 -27.39 -5.08
C ARG A 221 -11.03 -27.93 -4.07
N THR A 222 -10.52 -28.29 -2.90
CA THR A 222 -11.28 -28.84 -1.78
C THR A 222 -10.99 -28.04 -0.53
N SER A 223 -11.90 -28.13 0.42
CA SER A 223 -11.78 -27.56 1.75
C SER A 223 -11.83 -28.68 2.78
N VAL A 224 -11.11 -28.51 3.88
CA VAL A 224 -11.22 -29.37 5.06
C VAL A 224 -12.25 -28.74 5.99
N VAL A 225 -13.34 -29.46 6.29
CA VAL A 225 -14.43 -28.99 7.15
C VAL A 225 -14.44 -29.81 8.44
N TRP A 226 -14.52 -29.15 9.59
CA TRP A 226 -14.58 -29.76 10.91
C TRP A 226 -15.62 -29.08 11.79
N ASP A 227 -16.56 -29.86 12.31
CA ASP A 227 -17.68 -29.38 13.15
C ASP A 227 -17.31 -29.23 14.64
N GLY A 228 -16.08 -29.56 15.02
CA GLY A 228 -15.61 -29.55 16.41
C GLY A 228 -16.00 -30.79 17.23
N LEU A 229 -16.97 -31.58 16.77
CA LEU A 229 -17.50 -32.76 17.47
C LEU A 229 -16.91 -34.06 16.93
N SER A 230 -16.74 -34.12 15.60
CA SER A 230 -16.17 -35.26 14.89
C SER A 230 -14.69 -35.46 15.23
N GLU A 231 -14.22 -36.71 15.24
CA GLU A 231 -12.80 -37.01 15.46
C GLU A 231 -11.92 -36.63 14.25
N VAL A 232 -12.47 -36.75 13.04
CA VAL A 232 -11.74 -36.56 11.79
C VAL A 232 -12.43 -35.50 10.94
N PRO A 233 -11.71 -34.46 10.47
CA PRO A 233 -12.23 -33.51 9.50
C PRO A 233 -12.58 -34.17 8.15
N VAL A 234 -13.53 -33.59 7.42
CA VAL A 234 -13.98 -34.11 6.12
C VAL A 234 -13.52 -33.19 5.00
N GLN A 235 -12.94 -33.75 3.93
CA GLN A 235 -12.63 -32.98 2.71
C GLN A 235 -13.87 -32.88 1.80
N GLN A 236 -14.19 -31.67 1.35
CA GLN A 236 -15.36 -31.40 0.49
C GLN A 236 -15.02 -30.34 -0.56
N ALA A 237 -15.60 -30.45 -1.77
CA ALA A 237 -15.50 -29.43 -2.81
C ALA A 237 -16.46 -28.26 -2.51
N ARG A 238 -16.21 -27.55 -1.42
CA ARG A 238 -17.08 -26.49 -0.93
C ARG A 238 -16.28 -25.23 -0.69
N ARG A 239 -16.69 -24.14 -1.35
CA ARG A 239 -16.16 -22.81 -1.11
C ARG A 239 -16.65 -22.31 0.26
N PHE A 240 -15.75 -21.67 0.99
CA PHE A 240 -16.12 -20.87 2.14
C PHE A 240 -16.45 -19.46 1.66
N ASP A 241 -17.63 -19.01 2.02
CA ASP A 241 -17.98 -17.59 1.98
C ASP A 241 -18.19 -17.18 3.45
N PRO A 242 -17.35 -16.28 3.99
CA PRO A 242 -17.53 -15.81 5.36
C PRO A 242 -18.91 -15.16 5.45
N PRO A 243 -19.65 -15.36 6.55
CA PRO A 243 -20.95 -14.72 6.72
C PRO A 243 -20.78 -13.19 6.63
N ALA A 244 -21.41 -12.58 5.63
CA ALA A 244 -21.52 -11.13 5.57
C ALA A 244 -22.47 -10.69 6.69
N LEU A 245 -21.93 -10.00 7.68
CA LEU A 245 -22.72 -9.38 8.72
C LEU A 245 -23.21 -8.02 8.19
N ASP A 246 -24.52 -7.80 8.29
CA ASP A 246 -25.19 -6.55 7.96
C ASP A 246 -26.09 -6.17 9.13
N LEU A 247 -26.31 -4.87 9.34
CA LEU A 247 -27.20 -4.35 10.38
C LEU A 247 -28.67 -4.66 10.07
N LEU A 248 -29.02 -4.88 8.79
CA LEU A 248 -30.38 -5.13 8.32
C LEU A 248 -31.39 -4.02 8.71
N VAL A 249 -30.91 -2.79 8.93
CA VAL A 249 -31.71 -1.61 9.29
C VAL A 249 -31.15 -0.35 8.62
N ASP A 250 -32.00 0.65 8.40
CA ASP A 250 -31.59 1.94 7.86
C ASP A 250 -30.76 2.73 8.89
N LEU A 251 -29.66 3.31 8.42
CA LEU A 251 -28.81 4.16 9.24
C LEU A 251 -29.33 5.60 9.33
N GLU A 252 -28.98 6.27 10.42
CA GLU A 252 -29.30 7.67 10.63
C GLU A 252 -28.38 8.56 9.79
N VAL A 253 -28.97 9.46 9.01
CA VAL A 253 -28.23 10.51 8.30
C VAL A 253 -27.92 11.63 9.30
N GLY A 254 -26.64 11.84 9.57
CA GLY A 254 -26.17 12.95 10.40
C GLY A 254 -25.69 14.16 9.61
N PRO A 255 -25.10 15.16 10.29
CA PRO A 255 -24.52 16.35 9.67
C PRO A 255 -23.42 16.06 8.63
N SER A 256 -23.39 16.83 7.54
CA SER A 256 -22.45 16.71 6.43
C SER A 256 -21.51 17.92 6.34
N ALA A 257 -20.19 17.67 6.38
CA ALA A 257 -19.21 18.73 6.14
C ALA A 257 -19.27 19.19 4.68
N THR A 258 -19.51 18.29 3.72
CA THR A 258 -19.68 18.66 2.31
C THR A 258 -20.88 19.58 2.11
N ALA A 259 -22.00 19.33 2.79
CA ALA A 259 -23.19 20.19 2.72
C ALA A 259 -22.89 21.60 3.26
N LEU A 260 -22.20 21.71 4.40
CA LEU A 260 -21.73 23.00 4.94
C LEU A 260 -20.78 23.70 3.97
N LEU A 261 -19.87 22.95 3.35
CA LEU A 261 -18.91 23.50 2.41
C LEU A 261 -19.57 24.01 1.12
N ARG A 262 -20.63 23.35 0.64
CA ARG A 262 -21.43 23.74 -0.53
C ARG A 262 -22.48 24.81 -0.23
N GLY A 263 -22.69 25.15 1.05
CA GLY A 263 -23.73 26.09 1.47
C GLY A 263 -25.15 25.51 1.43
N SER A 264 -25.28 24.19 1.26
CA SER A 264 -26.55 23.47 1.41
C SER A 264 -26.82 23.04 2.86
N ALA A 265 -25.95 23.41 3.79
CA ALA A 265 -26.20 23.36 5.23
C ALA A 265 -25.64 24.58 5.95
N THR A 266 -26.13 24.83 7.16
CA THR A 266 -25.65 25.87 8.08
C THR A 266 -25.77 25.39 9.53
N ILE A 267 -24.96 25.96 10.42
CA ILE A 267 -25.06 25.76 11.87
C ILE A 267 -25.42 27.11 12.50
N THR A 268 -26.56 27.18 13.19
CA THR A 268 -27.01 28.39 13.88
C THR A 268 -27.53 28.04 15.26
N ASP A 269 -27.05 28.73 16.29
CA ASP A 269 -27.50 28.57 17.69
C ASP A 269 -27.62 27.10 18.15
N GLY A 270 -26.60 26.29 17.87
CA GLY A 270 -26.54 24.86 18.20
C GLY A 270 -27.44 23.94 17.37
N GLN A 271 -28.14 24.47 16.36
CA GLN A 271 -28.94 23.71 15.40
C GLN A 271 -28.20 23.56 14.07
N TYR A 272 -28.13 22.34 13.58
CA TYR A 272 -27.72 22.00 12.24
C TYR A 272 -28.95 21.97 11.33
N VAL A 273 -28.86 22.67 10.20
CA VAL A 273 -29.92 22.74 9.19
C VAL A 273 -29.33 22.41 7.84
N GLU A 274 -29.92 21.46 7.13
CA GLU A 274 -29.47 21.01 5.81
C GLU A 274 -30.62 20.93 4.83
N VAL A 275 -30.34 21.22 3.56
CA VAL A 275 -31.25 20.95 2.45
C VAL A 275 -30.65 19.91 1.53
N ALA A 276 -31.39 18.82 1.32
CA ALA A 276 -30.96 17.71 0.47
C ALA A 276 -32.12 17.15 -0.36
N ARG A 277 -31.80 16.57 -1.52
CA ARG A 277 -32.75 15.78 -2.31
C ARG A 277 -32.83 14.37 -1.74
N ARG A 278 -34.04 13.87 -1.54
CA ARG A 278 -34.29 12.47 -1.13
C ARG A 278 -35.13 11.76 -2.19
N GLU A 279 -34.94 10.45 -2.31
CA GLU A 279 -35.38 9.63 -3.47
C GLU A 279 -36.89 9.66 -3.74
N GLU A 280 -37.72 10.05 -2.78
CA GLU A 280 -39.16 9.78 -2.81
C GLU A 280 -39.97 10.58 -3.85
N LYS A 281 -39.40 11.57 -4.57
CA LYS A 281 -40.02 12.33 -5.69
C LYS A 281 -39.13 13.39 -6.34
N GLY A 282 -37.83 13.44 -6.03
CA GLY A 282 -36.95 14.52 -6.47
C GLY A 282 -37.18 15.88 -5.78
N LEU A 283 -38.07 15.93 -4.77
CA LEU A 283 -38.29 17.10 -3.92
C LEU A 283 -37.12 17.31 -2.96
N TRP A 284 -36.83 18.57 -2.66
CA TRP A 284 -35.89 18.92 -1.61
C TRP A 284 -36.55 18.82 -0.24
N HIS A 285 -35.76 18.40 0.74
CA HIS A 285 -36.16 18.28 2.13
C HIS A 285 -35.26 19.14 3.01
N LEU A 286 -35.83 19.66 4.10
CA LEU A 286 -35.14 20.37 5.15
C LEU A 286 -34.87 19.40 6.31
N GLY A 287 -33.61 19.07 6.53
CA GLY A 287 -33.09 18.32 7.68
C GLY A 287 -32.80 19.28 8.83
N ARG A 288 -33.26 18.97 10.04
CA ARG A 288 -33.00 19.76 11.26
C ARG A 288 -32.67 18.87 12.44
N GLY A 289 -31.67 19.25 13.23
CA GLY A 289 -31.30 18.58 14.48
C GLY A 289 -30.11 19.25 15.15
N LYS A 290 -29.67 18.75 16.30
CA LYS A 290 -28.37 19.15 16.86
C LYS A 290 -27.23 18.40 16.17
N LEU A 291 -26.00 18.87 16.36
CA LEU A 291 -24.82 18.22 15.79
C LEU A 291 -24.70 16.74 16.18
N THR A 292 -25.16 16.35 17.37
CA THR A 292 -25.05 14.98 17.89
C THR A 292 -26.37 14.22 17.87
N GLU A 293 -27.39 14.74 17.18
CA GLU A 293 -28.73 14.16 17.14
C GLU A 293 -29.13 13.83 15.70
N ARG A 294 -30.07 12.90 15.55
CA ARG A 294 -30.67 12.54 14.26
C ARG A 294 -31.33 13.74 13.60
N LEU A 295 -31.10 13.90 12.29
CA LEU A 295 -31.80 14.91 11.50
C LEU A 295 -33.25 14.51 11.22
N THR A 296 -34.17 15.42 11.53
CA THR A 296 -35.58 15.34 11.16
C THR A 296 -35.80 16.00 9.80
N TRP A 297 -36.34 15.25 8.84
CA TRP A 297 -36.48 15.70 7.45
C TRP A 297 -37.94 16.03 7.13
N VAL A 298 -38.18 17.22 6.56
CA VAL A 298 -39.50 17.68 6.13
C VAL A 298 -39.42 18.16 4.67
N PRO A 299 -40.35 17.77 3.78
CA PRO A 299 -40.33 18.23 2.39
C PRO A 299 -40.52 19.75 2.30
N ILE A 300 -39.83 20.38 1.36
CA ILE A 300 -39.95 21.82 1.08
C ILE A 300 -40.81 21.99 -0.18
N PRO A 301 -42.04 22.53 -0.07
CA PRO A 301 -42.92 22.73 -1.23
C PRO A 301 -42.29 23.65 -2.30
N ASP A 302 -42.71 23.49 -3.56
CA ASP A 302 -42.31 24.33 -4.70
C ASP A 302 -40.80 24.38 -5.01
N THR A 303 -40.06 23.33 -4.64
CA THR A 303 -38.61 23.20 -4.87
C THR A 303 -38.21 22.14 -5.91
N ASP A 304 -39.18 21.46 -6.52
CA ASP A 304 -38.96 20.48 -7.59
C ASP A 304 -38.15 21.06 -8.78
N VAL A 305 -38.35 22.35 -9.06
CA VAL A 305 -37.62 23.08 -10.11
C VAL A 305 -36.18 23.47 -9.74
N CYS A 306 -35.79 23.32 -8.48
CA CYS A 306 -34.47 23.74 -7.98
C CYS A 306 -33.42 22.68 -8.30
N ARG A 307 -32.38 23.04 -9.05
CA ARG A 307 -31.20 22.19 -9.31
C ARG A 307 -30.30 22.10 -8.08
N HIS A 308 -30.16 23.19 -7.34
CA HIS A 308 -29.41 23.28 -6.10
C HIS A 308 -30.14 24.22 -5.12
N LEU A 309 -30.03 23.97 -3.82
CA LEU A 309 -30.53 24.85 -2.76
C LEU A 309 -29.39 25.22 -1.81
N PHE A 310 -29.24 26.50 -1.56
CA PHE A 310 -28.43 27.03 -0.45
C PHE A 310 -29.32 27.38 0.73
N VAL A 311 -28.80 27.27 1.94
CA VAL A 311 -29.50 27.63 3.18
C VAL A 311 -28.58 28.44 4.08
N ASP A 312 -29.13 29.47 4.73
CA ASP A 312 -28.52 30.09 5.89
C ASP A 312 -29.58 30.55 6.90
N ALA A 313 -29.16 30.78 8.15
CA ALA A 313 -30.04 30.87 9.30
C ALA A 313 -29.55 31.85 10.37
N LYS A 314 -30.47 32.61 10.96
CA LYS A 314 -30.22 33.44 12.15
C LYS A 314 -31.40 33.33 13.12
N GLY A 315 -31.20 32.63 14.23
CA GLY A 315 -32.28 32.26 15.13
C GLY A 315 -33.36 31.45 14.39
N HIS A 316 -34.63 31.87 14.49
CA HIS A 316 -35.74 31.21 13.79
C HIS A 316 -35.92 31.63 12.32
N LYS A 317 -35.16 32.62 11.82
CA LYS A 317 -35.24 33.03 10.42
C LYS A 317 -34.37 32.11 9.56
N LEU A 318 -34.97 31.41 8.59
CA LEU A 318 -34.26 30.66 7.55
C LEU A 318 -34.43 31.32 6.19
N VAL A 319 -33.36 31.35 5.41
CA VAL A 319 -33.40 31.80 4.02
C VAL A 319 -32.86 30.69 3.13
N LEU A 320 -33.60 30.39 2.07
CA LEU A 320 -33.17 29.47 1.02
C LEU A 320 -32.94 30.21 -0.29
N ALA A 321 -31.92 29.80 -1.03
CA ALA A 321 -31.71 30.23 -2.41
C ALA A 321 -31.72 29.03 -3.35
N CYS A 322 -32.75 28.98 -4.19
CA CYS A 322 -32.96 27.98 -5.21
C CYS A 322 -32.33 28.41 -6.52
N LEU A 323 -31.36 27.65 -7.00
CA LEU A 323 -30.86 27.78 -8.37
C LEU A 323 -31.74 26.98 -9.32
N MET A 324 -32.48 27.70 -10.16
CA MET A 324 -33.28 27.12 -11.23
C MET A 324 -32.44 26.91 -12.49
N GLY A 325 -32.78 25.92 -13.32
CA GLY A 325 -32.09 25.70 -14.59
C GLY A 325 -31.97 26.97 -15.44
N ALA A 326 -30.85 27.12 -16.16
CA ALA A 326 -30.61 28.26 -17.03
C ALA A 326 -31.70 28.35 -18.12
N ARG A 327 -32.25 29.55 -18.33
CA ARG A 327 -33.13 29.81 -19.48
C ARG A 327 -32.30 29.93 -20.76
N LYS A 328 -32.88 29.56 -21.90
CA LYS A 328 -32.24 29.68 -23.22
C LYS A 328 -31.71 31.12 -23.41
N GLY A 329 -30.39 31.28 -23.54
CA GLY A 329 -29.72 32.59 -23.71
C GLY A 329 -29.06 33.18 -22.45
N VAL A 330 -29.23 32.61 -21.26
CA VAL A 330 -28.57 33.05 -20.02
C VAL A 330 -27.54 32.01 -19.59
N ARG A 331 -26.29 32.41 -19.33
CA ARG A 331 -25.23 31.46 -18.93
C ARG A 331 -25.39 30.94 -17.50
N PHE A 332 -25.98 31.74 -16.60
CA PHE A 332 -26.10 31.42 -15.19
C PHE A 332 -27.55 31.05 -14.80
N PRO A 333 -27.73 30.12 -13.84
CA PRO A 333 -29.05 29.80 -13.28
C PRO A 333 -29.69 31.01 -12.57
N TYR A 334 -31.01 31.13 -12.72
CA TYR A 334 -31.80 32.13 -12.00
C TYR A 334 -31.96 31.73 -10.54
N LEU A 335 -31.83 32.71 -9.65
CA LEU A 335 -32.04 32.53 -8.22
C LEU A 335 -33.52 32.74 -7.89
N ARG A 336 -34.11 31.84 -7.10
CA ARG A 336 -35.39 32.04 -6.43
C ARG A 336 -35.16 32.01 -4.93
N LEU A 337 -35.63 33.02 -4.22
CA LEU A 337 -35.45 33.12 -2.77
C LEU A 337 -36.70 32.65 -2.03
N PHE A 338 -36.48 31.95 -0.93
CA PHE A 338 -37.51 31.60 0.04
C PHE A 338 -37.10 32.09 1.42
N ARG A 339 -38.07 32.56 2.19
CA ARG A 339 -37.86 33.03 3.57
C ARG A 339 -38.86 32.34 4.50
N SER A 340 -38.35 31.80 5.59
CA SER A 340 -39.13 31.33 6.73
C SER A 340 -38.80 32.17 7.95
N ASP A 341 -39.82 32.55 8.71
CA ASP A 341 -39.69 33.23 10.00
C ASP A 341 -40.00 32.29 11.18
N ASP A 342 -40.30 31.01 10.92
CA ASP A 342 -40.78 30.02 11.89
C ASP A 342 -39.90 28.76 11.98
N GLY A 343 -38.62 28.89 11.64
CA GLY A 343 -37.65 27.79 11.69
C GLY A 343 -37.80 26.77 10.57
N GLY A 344 -38.46 27.12 9.45
CA GLY A 344 -38.62 26.28 8.27
C GLY A 344 -39.91 25.48 8.23
N ASN A 345 -40.89 25.77 9.09
CA ASN A 345 -42.18 25.11 9.03
C ASN A 345 -43.01 25.64 7.86
N THR A 346 -42.89 26.94 7.54
CA THR A 346 -43.48 27.56 6.37
C THR A 346 -42.46 28.42 5.62
N PHE A 347 -42.56 28.44 4.29
CA PHE A 347 -41.71 29.25 3.41
C PHE A 347 -42.54 30.21 2.57
N SER A 348 -42.10 31.47 2.52
CA SER A 348 -42.66 32.50 1.65
C SER A 348 -41.72 32.79 0.49
N TRP A 349 -42.25 32.81 -0.73
CA TRP A 349 -41.48 33.17 -1.92
C TRP A 349 -41.11 34.66 -1.92
N GLN A 350 -39.86 34.93 -2.29
CA GLN A 350 -39.27 36.26 -2.34
C GLN A 350 -38.87 36.59 -3.79
N PRO A 351 -39.45 37.63 -4.42
CA PRO A 351 -39.15 37.97 -5.80
C PRO A 351 -37.71 38.48 -5.95
N THR A 352 -36.99 38.00 -6.96
CA THR A 352 -35.64 38.46 -7.30
C THR A 352 -35.35 38.24 -8.78
N THR A 353 -34.44 39.04 -9.34
CA THR A 353 -33.95 38.94 -10.73
C THR A 353 -32.49 38.52 -10.80
N LEU A 354 -31.92 38.07 -9.68
CA LEU A 354 -30.52 37.70 -9.57
C LEU A 354 -30.24 36.35 -10.24
N VAL A 355 -29.04 36.23 -10.79
CA VAL A 355 -28.44 34.97 -11.26
C VAL A 355 -27.21 34.67 -10.42
N GLY A 356 -26.83 33.40 -10.29
CA GLY A 356 -25.73 32.98 -9.42
C GLY A 356 -24.91 31.83 -9.99
N ASP A 357 -23.70 31.69 -9.46
CA ASP A 357 -22.81 30.55 -9.73
C ASP A 357 -23.13 29.39 -8.76
N GLU A 358 -23.10 28.15 -9.23
CA GLU A 358 -23.41 26.96 -8.41
C GLU A 358 -22.39 26.75 -7.28
N GLU A 359 -21.14 27.21 -7.46
CA GLU A 359 -20.07 27.03 -6.47
C GLU A 359 -19.81 28.29 -5.62
N GLY A 360 -20.35 29.45 -6.01
CA GLY A 360 -19.98 30.75 -5.45
C GLY A 360 -21.03 31.43 -4.59
N VAL A 361 -22.28 30.97 -4.62
CA VAL A 361 -23.39 31.62 -3.91
C VAL A 361 -23.27 31.36 -2.41
N SER A 362 -23.30 32.43 -1.61
CA SER A 362 -23.46 32.35 -0.16
C SER A 362 -24.49 33.36 0.33
N LEU A 363 -25.18 32.98 1.39
CA LEU A 363 -26.24 33.75 2.04
C LEU A 363 -25.73 34.23 3.40
N THR A 364 -26.16 35.41 3.83
CA THR A 364 -25.91 35.90 5.20
C THR A 364 -27.06 36.80 5.65
N PRO A 365 -28.00 36.30 6.47
CA PRO A 365 -29.07 37.11 7.03
C PRO A 365 -28.55 38.03 8.15
N ILE A 366 -28.84 39.32 8.07
CA ILE A 366 -28.43 40.33 9.06
C ILE A 366 -29.55 41.34 9.32
N GLY A 367 -30.13 41.30 10.52
CA GLY A 367 -31.29 42.13 10.86
C GLY A 367 -32.48 41.79 9.96
N ASP A 368 -32.91 42.76 9.15
CA ASP A 368 -33.91 42.60 8.09
C ASP A 368 -33.32 42.67 6.68
N ALA A 369 -31.99 42.66 6.57
CA ALA A 369 -31.29 42.55 5.31
C ALA A 369 -30.79 41.10 5.07
N LEU A 370 -30.62 40.76 3.80
CA LEU A 370 -29.96 39.55 3.33
C LEU A 370 -28.79 39.95 2.43
N ILE A 371 -27.60 39.44 2.74
CA ILE A 371 -26.43 39.60 1.88
C ILE A 371 -26.26 38.34 1.04
N LEU A 372 -26.05 38.52 -0.25
CA LEU A 372 -25.76 37.46 -1.20
C LEU A 372 -24.39 37.70 -1.83
N ALA A 373 -23.45 36.76 -1.68
CA ALA A 373 -22.22 36.76 -2.48
C ALA A 373 -22.35 35.78 -3.66
N GLY A 374 -21.47 35.89 -4.66
CA GLY A 374 -21.49 35.00 -5.83
C GLY A 374 -22.70 35.16 -6.78
N VAL A 375 -23.51 36.18 -6.55
CA VAL A 375 -24.67 36.53 -7.39
C VAL A 375 -24.42 37.83 -8.15
N CYS A 376 -25.21 38.05 -9.19
CA CYS A 376 -25.28 39.35 -9.83
C CYS A 376 -26.58 39.57 -10.62
N LYS A 377 -26.79 40.79 -11.11
CA LYS A 377 -27.91 41.13 -11.99
C LYS A 377 -27.49 40.89 -13.44
N PRO A 378 -28.20 40.04 -14.21
CA PRO A 378 -27.88 39.83 -15.63
C PRO A 378 -28.02 41.15 -16.41
N ASP A 379 -27.12 41.39 -17.37
CA ASP A 379 -27.27 42.49 -18.32
C ASP A 379 -28.35 42.20 -19.39
N SER A 380 -28.53 43.11 -20.36
CA SER A 380 -29.49 42.94 -21.44
C SER A 380 -29.22 41.71 -22.32
N ASP A 381 -27.98 41.22 -22.34
CA ASP A 381 -27.54 40.05 -23.11
C ASP A 381 -27.57 38.76 -22.27
N GLY A 382 -28.04 38.82 -21.02
CA GLY A 382 -28.12 37.67 -20.12
C GLY A 382 -26.77 37.18 -19.61
N VAL A 383 -25.71 38.00 -19.75
CA VAL A 383 -24.37 37.71 -19.26
C VAL A 383 -24.13 38.54 -18.00
N CYS A 384 -23.52 37.93 -16.98
CA CYS A 384 -23.06 38.67 -15.84
C CYS A 384 -21.92 37.95 -15.12
N VAL A 385 -20.96 38.71 -14.62
CA VAL A 385 -19.86 38.19 -13.80
C VAL A 385 -20.20 38.49 -12.34
N PRO A 386 -20.26 37.47 -11.45
CA PRO A 386 -20.46 37.68 -10.02
C PRO A 386 -19.49 38.74 -9.48
N GLY A 387 -20.06 39.80 -8.90
CA GLY A 387 -19.36 41.01 -8.48
C GLY A 387 -19.34 41.18 -6.96
N PRO A 388 -19.37 42.43 -6.47
CA PRO A 388 -19.52 42.70 -5.03
C PRO A 388 -20.78 42.03 -4.46
N PRO A 389 -20.80 41.70 -3.15
CA PRO A 389 -22.00 41.14 -2.52
C PRO A 389 -23.25 42.01 -2.77
N VAL A 390 -24.40 41.41 -2.99
CA VAL A 390 -25.67 42.11 -3.19
C VAL A 390 -26.44 42.12 -1.88
N ARG A 391 -26.84 43.32 -1.44
CA ARG A 391 -27.68 43.53 -0.27
C ARG A 391 -29.14 43.62 -0.69
N LEU A 392 -29.96 42.75 -0.13
CA LEU A 392 -31.42 42.82 -0.20
C LEU A 392 -31.98 43.36 1.11
N THR A 393 -32.87 44.35 1.06
CA THR A 393 -33.54 44.85 2.27
C THR A 393 -35.00 44.42 2.31
N GLY A 394 -35.41 43.87 3.46
CA GLY A 394 -36.81 43.59 3.75
C GLY A 394 -37.60 44.88 3.94
N ASP A 395 -38.85 44.84 3.52
CA ASP A 395 -39.89 45.77 3.96
C ASP A 395 -40.65 45.12 5.12
N GLU A 396 -40.66 45.80 6.27
CA GLU A 396 -41.29 45.32 7.50
C GLU A 396 -42.79 45.07 7.33
N THR A 397 -43.46 45.82 6.44
CA THR A 397 -44.91 45.71 6.24
C THR A 397 -45.30 44.53 5.36
N SER A 398 -44.56 44.29 4.27
CA SER A 398 -44.86 43.21 3.33
C SER A 398 -44.13 41.90 3.60
N LYS A 399 -43.15 41.91 4.51
CA LYS A 399 -42.20 40.79 4.75
C LYS A 399 -41.48 40.33 3.48
N LYS A 400 -41.39 41.20 2.47
CA LYS A 400 -40.71 40.94 1.19
C LYS A 400 -39.39 41.67 1.07
N TYR A 401 -38.42 41.06 0.39
CA TYR A 401 -37.23 41.78 -0.06
C TYR A 401 -37.59 42.68 -1.26
N VAL A 402 -37.51 44.00 -1.10
CA VAL A 402 -38.02 44.97 -2.09
C VAL A 402 -36.91 45.72 -2.84
N ASN A 403 -35.73 45.91 -2.24
CA ASN A 403 -34.61 46.62 -2.86
C ASN A 403 -33.37 45.74 -2.94
N SER A 404 -32.67 45.80 -4.08
CA SER A 404 -31.39 45.11 -4.30
C SER A 404 -30.29 46.10 -4.69
N ILE A 405 -29.29 46.25 -3.82
CA ILE A 405 -28.19 47.21 -3.98
C ILE A 405 -26.87 46.44 -3.93
N SER A 406 -25.99 46.64 -4.93
CA SER A 406 -24.63 46.08 -4.89
C SER A 406 -23.80 46.80 -3.81
N SER A 407 -23.09 46.03 -3.00
CA SER A 407 -22.19 46.56 -1.98
C SER A 407 -21.04 47.32 -2.63
N ILE A 408 -20.58 48.40 -2.00
CA ILE A 408 -19.35 49.07 -2.42
C ILE A 408 -18.17 48.36 -1.75
N ILE A 409 -17.32 47.68 -2.53
CA ILE A 409 -16.11 47.02 -2.02
C ILE A 409 -14.84 47.64 -2.61
N PRO A 410 -13.69 47.60 -1.89
CA PRO A 410 -12.40 47.95 -2.45
C PRO A 410 -11.98 46.99 -3.59
N PRO A 411 -11.06 47.39 -4.48
CA PRO A 411 -10.61 46.52 -5.56
C PRO A 411 -9.85 45.29 -5.03
N LEU A 412 -10.33 44.09 -5.35
CA LEU A 412 -9.71 42.81 -4.96
C LEU A 412 -9.18 42.04 -6.18
N LEU A 413 -8.26 41.12 -5.91
CA LEU A 413 -7.86 40.04 -6.81
C LEU A 413 -8.76 38.83 -6.52
N GLY A 414 -9.63 38.51 -7.47
CA GLY A 414 -10.68 37.49 -7.31
C GLY A 414 -12.00 38.06 -6.78
N ARG A 415 -12.89 37.16 -6.33
CA ARG A 415 -14.24 37.49 -5.88
C ARG A 415 -14.38 37.28 -4.37
N VAL A 416 -15.30 38.01 -3.74
CA VAL A 416 -15.76 37.72 -2.38
C VAL A 416 -16.67 36.51 -2.46
N THR A 417 -16.21 35.37 -1.96
CA THR A 417 -16.94 34.10 -1.99
C THR A 417 -17.85 33.91 -0.78
N ARG A 418 -17.48 34.50 0.37
CA ARG A 418 -18.27 34.38 1.60
C ARG A 418 -18.25 35.65 2.43
N VAL A 419 -19.41 35.96 3.02
CA VAL A 419 -19.61 36.99 4.03
C VAL A 419 -20.05 36.30 5.32
N VAL A 420 -19.61 36.79 6.48
CA VAL A 420 -20.09 36.34 7.81
C VAL A 420 -20.55 37.55 8.60
N ALA A 421 -21.49 37.35 9.53
CA ALA A 421 -22.02 38.40 10.38
C ALA A 421 -21.61 38.20 11.85
N ILE A 422 -21.17 39.27 12.51
CA ILE A 422 -20.93 39.31 13.95
C ILE A 422 -21.66 40.53 14.49
N ALA A 423 -22.64 40.31 15.36
CA ALA A 423 -23.59 41.34 15.77
C ALA A 423 -24.21 42.04 14.55
N ASP A 424 -23.96 43.34 14.37
CA ASP A 424 -24.44 44.16 13.25
C ASP A 424 -23.35 44.47 12.21
N ARG A 425 -22.18 43.84 12.32
CA ARG A 425 -21.07 43.98 11.37
C ARG A 425 -20.99 42.79 10.44
N LEU A 426 -20.54 43.04 9.21
CA LEU A 426 -20.24 42.01 8.23
C LEU A 426 -18.76 41.97 7.92
N PHE A 427 -18.27 40.76 7.72
CA PHE A 427 -16.88 40.48 7.42
C PHE A 427 -16.77 39.61 6.19
N ALA A 428 -15.77 39.87 5.37
CA ALA A 428 -15.39 39.03 4.26
C ALA A 428 -13.86 39.01 4.16
N VAL A 429 -13.32 37.99 3.49
CA VAL A 429 -11.87 37.89 3.21
C VAL A 429 -11.64 37.88 1.71
N GLY A 430 -10.45 38.34 1.31
CA GLY A 430 -10.02 38.31 -0.08
C GLY A 430 -8.54 38.64 -0.21
N LEU A 431 -8.08 38.73 -1.45
CA LEU A 431 -6.75 39.22 -1.78
C LEU A 431 -6.87 40.63 -2.36
N ALA A 432 -6.05 41.56 -1.92
CA ALA A 432 -5.91 42.85 -2.59
C ALA A 432 -5.33 42.66 -4.00
N LYS A 433 -5.42 43.69 -4.85
CA LYS A 433 -4.76 43.68 -6.17
C LYS A 433 -3.24 43.44 -6.09
N THR A 434 -2.62 43.76 -4.95
CA THR A 434 -1.20 43.52 -4.66
C THR A 434 -0.88 42.07 -4.30
N GLY A 435 -1.90 41.21 -4.16
CA GLY A 435 -1.75 39.83 -3.69
C GLY A 435 -1.73 39.68 -2.17
N GLU A 436 -1.82 40.78 -1.41
CA GLU A 436 -1.87 40.74 0.05
C GLU A 436 -3.23 40.27 0.57
N PRO A 437 -3.27 39.45 1.63
CA PRO A 437 -4.51 39.06 2.28
C PRO A 437 -5.17 40.26 2.99
N VAL A 438 -6.48 40.44 2.79
CA VAL A 438 -7.26 41.52 3.38
C VAL A 438 -8.54 41.02 4.05
N VAL A 439 -8.90 41.64 5.17
CA VAL A 439 -10.25 41.53 5.76
C VAL A 439 -11.07 42.73 5.32
N LEU A 440 -12.22 42.48 4.72
CA LEU A 440 -13.23 43.49 4.43
C LEU A 440 -14.21 43.58 5.61
N VAL A 441 -14.43 44.79 6.12
CA VAL A 441 -15.33 45.07 7.24
C VAL A 441 -16.41 46.04 6.79
N SER A 442 -17.68 45.71 7.05
CA SER A 442 -18.82 46.62 6.86
C SER A 442 -19.51 46.87 8.19
N GLU A 443 -19.70 48.15 8.51
CA GLU A 443 -20.41 48.64 9.71
C GLU A 443 -21.81 49.19 9.38
N ASP A 444 -22.19 49.18 8.10
CA ASP A 444 -23.45 49.72 7.57
C ASP A 444 -24.31 48.63 6.92
N GLN A 445 -24.26 47.42 7.51
CA GLN A 445 -25.00 46.24 7.09
C GLN A 445 -24.81 45.89 5.61
N GLY A 446 -23.58 46.06 5.10
CA GLY A 446 -23.17 45.61 3.77
C GLY A 446 -23.31 46.67 2.69
N LYS A 447 -23.65 47.91 3.03
CA LYS A 447 -23.70 48.98 2.03
C LYS A 447 -22.29 49.34 1.54
N THR A 448 -21.32 49.43 2.45
CA THR A 448 -19.91 49.68 2.15
C THR A 448 -19.00 48.73 2.94
N PHE A 449 -17.97 48.21 2.29
CA PHE A 449 -16.90 47.45 2.92
C PHE A 449 -15.60 48.26 2.87
N ARG A 450 -14.85 48.24 3.97
CA ARG A 450 -13.51 48.81 4.08
C ARG A 450 -12.50 47.68 4.20
N SER A 451 -11.42 47.74 3.42
CA SER A 451 -10.33 46.76 3.50
C SER A 451 -9.37 47.10 4.63
N ARG A 452 -8.95 46.08 5.37
CA ARG A 452 -7.82 46.13 6.31
C ARG A 452 -6.76 45.13 5.83
N SER A 453 -5.56 45.62 5.53
CA SER A 453 -4.43 44.74 5.19
C SER A 453 -3.99 43.96 6.43
N ILE A 454 -3.61 42.71 6.20
CA ILE A 454 -3.15 41.78 7.22
C ILE A 454 -1.64 41.66 7.07
N ASP A 455 -0.90 42.27 7.98
CA ASP A 455 0.55 42.09 8.04
C ASP A 455 0.89 40.79 8.79
N LEU A 456 1.19 39.75 8.03
CA LEU A 456 1.59 38.44 8.56
C LEU A 456 3.10 38.35 8.84
N SER A 457 3.90 39.32 8.39
CA SER A 457 5.36 39.28 8.49
C SER A 457 5.86 39.33 9.93
N THR A 458 5.06 39.93 10.82
CA THR A 458 5.33 40.03 12.25
C THR A 458 5.00 38.76 13.05
N TRP A 459 4.36 37.77 12.42
CA TRP A 459 3.81 36.59 13.11
C TRP A 459 4.31 35.24 12.61
N VAL A 460 4.83 35.19 11.37
CA VAL A 460 5.32 33.95 10.75
C VAL A 460 6.72 34.20 10.21
N ASP A 461 7.72 33.55 10.81
CA ASP A 461 9.11 33.67 10.38
C ASP A 461 9.31 33.15 8.94
N GLY A 462 9.83 34.03 8.08
CA GLY A 462 10.26 33.71 6.72
C GLY A 462 9.51 34.48 5.63
N GLN A 463 10.25 34.97 4.62
CA GLN A 463 9.71 35.54 3.37
C GLN A 463 8.95 34.46 2.58
N ALA A 464 7.72 34.19 3.00
CA ALA A 464 6.82 33.25 2.39
C ALA A 464 6.14 33.90 1.18
N SER A 465 6.43 33.41 -0.02
CA SER A 465 5.66 33.80 -1.21
C SER A 465 4.20 33.35 -1.05
N LEU A 466 3.28 34.31 -0.81
CA LEU A 466 1.84 34.11 -0.61
C LEU A 466 1.07 33.77 -1.90
N SER A 467 1.77 33.60 -3.02
CA SER A 467 1.21 33.47 -4.37
C SER A 467 0.43 32.18 -4.67
N ALA A 468 0.36 31.22 -3.74
CA ALA A 468 -0.37 29.96 -3.90
C ALA A 468 -1.49 29.75 -2.84
N MET A 469 -2.04 30.83 -2.29
CA MET A 469 -3.15 30.78 -1.34
C MET A 469 -4.41 30.18 -1.99
N HIS A 470 -4.86 29.04 -1.49
CA HIS A 470 -6.23 28.58 -1.71
C HIS A 470 -7.14 29.39 -0.77
N GLN A 471 -8.27 29.88 -1.26
CA GLN A 471 -9.18 30.71 -0.47
C GLN A 471 -9.74 29.91 0.73
N GLY A 472 -9.16 30.13 1.90
CA GLY A 472 -9.68 29.66 3.17
C GLY A 472 -11.01 30.28 3.52
N LYS A 473 -11.82 29.59 4.34
CA LYS A 473 -13.12 30.11 4.79
C LYS A 473 -12.97 30.93 6.07
N LEU A 474 -13.75 32.00 6.15
CA LEU A 474 -13.91 32.81 7.36
C LEU A 474 -15.03 32.19 8.22
N VAL A 475 -14.76 31.98 9.51
CA VAL A 475 -15.65 31.30 10.47
C VAL A 475 -15.69 32.09 11.78
N VAL A 476 -16.84 32.12 12.45
CA VAL A 476 -17.05 32.90 13.69
C VAL A 476 -16.97 31.98 14.91
N GLY A 477 -16.11 32.32 15.87
CA GLY A 477 -15.98 31.66 17.16
C GLY A 477 -16.93 32.20 18.23
N GLU A 478 -16.98 31.51 19.38
CA GLU A 478 -17.88 31.82 20.49
C GLU A 478 -17.72 33.25 21.03
N ARG A 479 -16.48 33.75 21.07
CA ARG A 479 -16.14 35.08 21.60
C ARG A 479 -16.28 36.20 20.56
N GLN A 480 -17.06 35.98 19.50
CA GLN A 480 -17.18 36.93 18.38
C GLN A 480 -15.85 37.21 17.68
N GLU A 481 -14.89 36.30 17.82
CA GLU A 481 -13.62 36.32 17.11
C GLU A 481 -13.78 35.51 15.81
N MET A 482 -12.98 35.80 14.79
CA MET A 482 -13.04 35.09 13.50
C MET A 482 -11.77 34.30 13.26
N SER A 483 -11.87 33.15 12.63
CA SER A 483 -10.71 32.41 12.12
C SER A 483 -10.67 32.46 10.60
N TRP A 484 -9.46 32.52 10.06
CA TRP A 484 -9.17 32.24 8.67
C TRP A 484 -7.97 31.31 8.57
N VAL A 485 -8.15 30.16 7.89
CA VAL A 485 -7.11 29.16 7.67
C VAL A 485 -6.80 29.10 6.18
N PHE A 486 -5.55 29.28 5.76
CA PHE A 486 -5.16 29.13 4.36
C PHE A 486 -3.90 28.27 4.22
N GLY A 487 -3.89 27.45 3.16
CA GLY A 487 -2.85 26.44 2.96
C GLY A 487 -1.59 26.97 2.26
N ARG A 488 -0.43 26.39 2.63
CA ARG A 488 0.87 26.56 1.97
C ARG A 488 1.46 25.20 1.64
N LYS A 489 2.47 25.18 0.76
CA LYS A 489 3.27 23.97 0.46
C LYS A 489 3.95 23.35 1.69
N LYS A 490 4.13 24.11 2.78
CA LYS A 490 4.80 23.68 4.02
C LYS A 490 3.84 23.62 5.23
N GLY A 491 2.53 23.56 4.99
CA GLY A 491 1.50 23.52 6.05
C GLY A 491 0.58 24.74 6.05
N ASP A 492 -0.47 24.67 6.86
CA ASP A 492 -1.51 25.69 6.95
C ASP A 492 -1.10 26.85 7.90
N VAL A 493 -1.60 28.05 7.63
CA VAL A 493 -1.52 29.21 8.54
C VAL A 493 -2.91 29.53 9.05
N TRP A 494 -3.04 29.63 10.38
CA TRP A 494 -4.27 30.01 11.07
C TRP A 494 -4.15 31.42 11.61
N VAL A 495 -5.06 32.29 11.19
CA VAL A 495 -5.15 33.67 11.65
C VAL A 495 -6.46 33.86 12.43
N VAL A 496 -6.38 34.45 13.62
CA VAL A 496 -7.53 34.80 14.45
C VAL A 496 -7.70 36.30 14.47
N PHE A 497 -8.93 36.79 14.30
CA PHE A 497 -9.29 38.19 14.33
C PHE A 497 -10.27 38.50 15.46
N ASP A 498 -10.22 39.70 16.02
CA ASP A 498 -11.24 40.18 16.95
C ASP A 498 -12.54 40.58 16.21
N ALA A 499 -13.58 40.96 16.97
CA ALA A 499 -14.87 41.45 16.47
C ALA A 499 -14.79 42.81 15.72
N THR A 500 -13.58 43.37 15.57
CA THR A 500 -13.32 44.55 14.74
C THR A 500 -12.54 44.22 13.47
N GLY A 501 -12.05 42.98 13.31
CA GLY A 501 -11.20 42.56 12.21
C GLY A 501 -9.71 42.86 12.41
N ARG A 502 -9.24 43.04 13.65
CA ARG A 502 -7.79 43.13 13.97
C ARG A 502 -7.25 41.73 14.25
N VAL A 503 -6.04 41.44 13.75
CA VAL A 503 -5.35 40.17 14.03
C VAL A 503 -5.01 40.07 15.52
N MET A 504 -5.46 39.00 16.15
CA MET A 504 -5.14 38.63 17.54
C MET A 504 -3.98 37.63 17.59
N SER A 505 -3.97 36.66 16.69
CA SER A 505 -2.89 35.69 16.54
C SER A 505 -2.77 35.23 15.09
N ALA A 506 -1.55 34.83 14.71
CA ALA A 506 -1.31 34.02 13.52
C ALA A 506 -0.25 32.95 13.84
N ARG A 507 -0.51 31.70 13.49
CA ARG A 507 0.35 30.55 13.81
C ARG A 507 0.45 29.57 12.64
N LEU A 508 1.61 28.94 12.51
CA LEU A 508 1.80 27.78 11.64
C LEU A 508 1.26 26.53 12.35
N VAL A 509 0.51 25.72 11.61
CA VAL A 509 0.01 24.43 12.06
C VAL A 509 1.17 23.42 12.09
N PRO A 510 1.18 22.44 13.02
CA PRO A 510 2.11 21.33 12.96
C PRO A 510 2.16 20.71 11.56
N ALA A 511 3.35 20.30 11.12
CA ALA A 511 3.51 19.61 9.84
C ALA A 511 2.60 18.38 9.80
N ASP A 512 2.10 18.04 8.60
CA ASP A 512 1.30 16.84 8.35
C ASP A 512 -0.08 16.80 9.04
N HIS A 513 -0.57 17.95 9.52
CA HIS A 513 -1.93 18.09 10.06
C HIS A 513 -2.82 18.95 9.16
N LYS A 514 -4.07 18.51 8.98
CA LYS A 514 -5.15 19.34 8.44
C LYS A 514 -5.79 20.13 9.58
N LEU A 515 -5.83 21.46 9.47
CA LEU A 515 -6.43 22.32 10.50
C LEU A 515 -7.84 22.77 10.13
N ILE A 516 -8.76 22.69 11.09
CA ILE A 516 -10.12 23.24 10.99
C ILE A 516 -10.35 24.14 12.22
N ALA A 517 -10.72 25.40 12.01
CA ALA A 517 -10.77 26.39 13.09
C ALA A 517 -12.06 27.22 13.10
N ALA A 518 -12.52 27.56 14.31
CA ALA A 518 -13.61 28.49 14.58
C ALA A 518 -13.18 29.51 15.64
N GLY A 519 -12.83 30.72 15.20
CA GLY A 519 -12.28 31.75 16.07
C GLY A 519 -10.92 31.35 16.67
N SER A 520 -10.78 31.40 18.00
CA SER A 520 -9.56 30.96 18.71
C SER A 520 -9.49 29.46 18.97
N ARG A 521 -10.43 28.68 18.46
CA ARG A 521 -10.48 27.23 18.64
C ARG A 521 -10.20 26.50 17.34
N ALA A 522 -9.51 25.35 17.42
CA ALA A 522 -9.25 24.53 16.26
C ALA A 522 -9.08 23.05 16.59
N LEU A 523 -9.33 22.21 15.59
CA LEU A 523 -8.92 20.82 15.54
C LEU A 523 -7.79 20.68 14.50
N ALA A 524 -6.70 20.03 14.88
CA ALA A 524 -5.64 19.61 13.97
C ALA A 524 -5.66 18.09 13.86
N ILE A 525 -5.86 17.56 12.65
CA ILE A 525 -5.98 16.13 12.38
C ILE A 525 -4.76 15.67 11.58
N HIS A 526 -3.98 14.75 12.13
CA HIS A 526 -2.82 14.17 11.45
C HIS A 526 -3.26 13.29 10.28
N VAL A 527 -2.67 13.48 9.10
CA VAL A 527 -3.13 12.83 7.86
C VAL A 527 -2.83 11.33 7.78
N ASP A 528 -1.74 10.86 8.38
CA ASP A 528 -1.40 9.43 8.30
C ASP A 528 -2.08 8.56 9.36
N ASP A 529 -2.15 9.05 10.60
CA ASP A 529 -2.53 8.23 11.75
C ASP A 529 -3.84 8.65 12.43
N GLY A 530 -4.48 9.72 11.94
CA GLY A 530 -5.77 10.19 12.42
C GLY A 530 -5.75 10.84 13.79
N THR A 531 -4.58 11.12 14.37
CA THR A 531 -4.47 11.80 15.66
C THR A 531 -5.14 13.19 15.59
N VAL A 532 -6.04 13.45 16.54
CA VAL A 532 -6.79 14.70 16.64
C VAL A 532 -6.29 15.49 17.84
N LEU A 533 -5.81 16.70 17.57
CA LEU A 533 -5.38 17.66 18.57
C LEU A 533 -6.38 18.83 18.63
N GLU A 534 -6.68 19.31 19.83
CA GLU A 534 -7.54 20.47 20.07
C GLU A 534 -6.71 21.67 20.54
N SER A 535 -6.91 22.83 19.94
CA SER A 535 -6.40 24.12 20.43
C SER A 535 -7.57 25.02 20.84
N LEU A 536 -7.39 25.76 21.93
CA LEU A 536 -8.41 26.64 22.53
C LEU A 536 -7.94 28.10 22.65
N ASN A 537 -6.74 28.39 22.16
CA ASN A 537 -6.01 29.64 22.36
C ASN A 537 -5.30 30.11 21.09
N GLY A 538 -5.90 29.89 19.93
CA GLY A 538 -5.36 30.39 18.66
C GLY A 538 -4.05 29.72 18.23
N GLY A 539 -3.83 28.47 18.63
CA GLY A 539 -2.69 27.65 18.22
C GLY A 539 -1.46 27.78 19.11
N GLU A 540 -1.59 28.41 20.28
CA GLU A 540 -0.51 28.51 21.26
C GLU A 540 -0.23 27.15 21.93
N THR A 541 -1.27 26.38 22.25
CA THR A 541 -1.14 25.01 22.73
C THR A 541 -2.11 24.07 22.01
N TYR A 542 -1.70 22.81 21.90
CA TYR A 542 -2.50 21.71 21.37
C TYR A 542 -2.57 20.60 22.42
N GLU A 543 -3.79 20.14 22.72
CA GLU A 543 -4.04 19.00 23.59
C GLU A 543 -4.51 17.81 22.76
N HIS A 544 -4.00 16.61 23.05
CA HIS A 544 -4.48 15.39 22.41
C HIS A 544 -5.94 15.12 22.81
N LEU A 545 -6.80 14.94 21.82
CA LEU A 545 -8.23 14.73 22.02
C LEU A 545 -8.62 13.25 21.79
N THR A 546 -8.39 12.73 20.58
CA THR A 546 -8.74 11.36 20.19
C THR A 546 -7.94 10.95 18.93
N ARG A 547 -8.18 9.75 18.41
CA ARG A 547 -7.62 9.26 17.13
C ARG A 547 -8.75 8.75 16.24
N PHE A 548 -8.82 9.22 15.00
CA PHE A 548 -9.71 8.66 13.99
C PHE A 548 -9.11 7.40 13.36
N PRO A 549 -9.94 6.47 12.86
CA PRO A 549 -9.44 5.33 12.10
C PRO A 549 -8.64 5.80 10.87
N SER A 550 -7.51 5.15 10.59
CA SER A 550 -6.65 5.47 9.45
C SER A 550 -7.32 5.29 8.08
N SER A 551 -8.43 4.55 8.00
CA SER A 551 -9.27 4.51 6.79
C SER A 551 -9.89 5.86 6.47
N MET A 552 -10.25 6.64 7.49
CA MET A 552 -10.88 7.95 7.34
C MET A 552 -9.89 9.01 6.83
N THR A 553 -8.61 8.87 7.18
CA THR A 553 -7.61 9.89 6.83
C THR A 553 -7.10 9.79 5.40
N LYS A 554 -7.30 8.64 4.74
CA LYS A 554 -6.95 8.42 3.34
C LYS A 554 -7.92 9.11 2.37
N GLU A 555 -9.14 9.39 2.81
CA GLU A 555 -10.12 10.14 2.04
C GLU A 555 -9.97 11.65 2.28
N SER A 556 -10.46 12.50 1.37
CA SER A 556 -10.41 13.95 1.55
C SER A 556 -11.20 14.34 2.80
N LEU A 557 -10.48 14.71 3.86
CA LEU A 557 -11.00 14.93 5.20
C LEU A 557 -11.72 16.29 5.32
N ASP A 558 -12.76 16.52 4.53
CA ASP A 558 -13.53 17.76 4.54
C ASP A 558 -14.08 18.02 5.94
N ALA A 559 -14.08 19.26 6.39
CA ALA A 559 -14.52 19.56 7.75
C ALA A 559 -14.86 21.03 7.92
N TRP A 560 -15.70 21.27 8.91
CA TRP A 560 -16.24 22.57 9.24
C TRP A 560 -16.43 22.71 10.74
N CYS A 561 -16.01 23.83 11.31
CA CYS A 561 -16.26 24.14 12.72
C CYS A 561 -17.00 25.46 12.85
N GLU A 562 -17.76 25.62 13.92
CA GLU A 562 -18.39 26.87 14.36
C GLU A 562 -18.27 26.97 15.90
N LYS A 563 -18.80 28.05 16.49
CA LYS A 563 -18.81 28.24 17.95
C LYS A 563 -19.32 27.04 18.75
N ASP A 564 -20.30 26.30 18.19
CA ASP A 564 -21.02 25.22 18.89
C ASP A 564 -20.45 23.83 18.63
N GLY A 565 -19.45 23.68 17.76
CA GLY A 565 -18.88 22.37 17.45
C GLY A 565 -18.29 22.24 16.04
N CYS A 566 -18.06 21.01 15.60
CA CYS A 566 -17.50 20.68 14.29
C CYS A 566 -18.26 19.53 13.60
N VAL A 567 -18.25 19.53 12.27
CA VAL A 567 -18.62 18.42 11.40
C VAL A 567 -17.40 18.02 10.60
N ILE A 568 -17.08 16.72 10.58
CA ILE A 568 -15.85 16.17 10.01
C ILE A 568 -16.26 15.04 9.06
N GLY A 569 -16.03 15.29 7.78
CA GLY A 569 -16.47 14.48 6.65
C GLY A 569 -17.99 14.34 6.63
N GLU A 570 -18.42 13.17 6.21
CA GLU A 570 -19.83 12.77 6.15
C GLU A 570 -20.22 11.87 7.33
N THR A 571 -19.32 11.66 8.29
CA THR A 571 -19.44 10.55 9.25
C THR A 571 -19.28 10.97 10.71
N PHE A 572 -18.69 12.14 11.00
CA PHE A 572 -18.49 12.61 12.36
C PHE A 572 -18.99 14.02 12.59
N SER A 573 -19.48 14.24 13.79
CA SER A 573 -19.71 15.56 14.33
C SER A 573 -19.33 15.60 15.81
N ARG A 574 -19.02 16.80 16.28
CA ARG A 574 -18.71 17.08 17.67
C ARG A 574 -19.51 18.29 18.09
N ALA A 575 -20.32 18.16 19.13
CA ALA A 575 -20.86 19.33 19.84
C ALA A 575 -19.84 19.81 20.88
N GLY A 576 -19.76 21.12 21.08
CA GLY A 576 -18.94 21.74 22.11
C GLY A 576 -17.43 21.72 21.88
N TRP A 577 -16.73 22.35 22.80
CA TRP A 577 -15.27 22.45 22.86
C TRP A 577 -14.83 22.21 24.31
N ARG A 578 -13.58 21.77 24.55
CA ARG A 578 -13.02 21.47 25.89
C ARG A 578 -13.53 20.20 26.56
N GLY A 579 -13.18 19.03 26.04
CA GLY A 579 -13.55 17.77 26.67
C GLY A 579 -12.53 16.67 26.40
N LYS A 580 -11.87 16.17 27.45
CA LYS A 580 -11.24 14.84 27.45
C LYS A 580 -12.33 13.80 27.65
N GLU A 581 -13.24 13.64 26.69
CA GLU A 581 -14.20 12.54 26.76
C GLU A 581 -13.63 11.31 26.08
N GLY A 582 -13.33 10.28 26.88
CA GLY A 582 -13.47 8.88 26.51
C GLY A 582 -12.54 8.30 25.44
N GLY A 583 -11.55 9.04 24.94
CA GLY A 583 -10.50 8.47 24.09
C GLY A 583 -9.70 7.40 24.83
N VAL A 584 -9.17 6.41 24.10
CA VAL A 584 -8.23 5.43 24.66
C VAL A 584 -7.08 6.21 25.29
N VAL A 585 -6.97 6.16 26.63
CA VAL A 585 -5.88 6.82 27.37
C VAL A 585 -4.61 6.01 27.11
N GLU A 586 -3.93 6.31 26.01
CA GLU A 586 -2.71 5.62 25.62
C GLU A 586 -1.50 6.24 26.34
N SER A 587 -0.67 5.40 26.95
CA SER A 587 0.66 5.80 27.40
C SER A 587 1.54 6.03 26.18
N GLN A 588 1.99 7.26 25.96
CA GLN A 588 2.90 7.60 24.85
C GLN A 588 4.20 6.80 24.93
N GLU A 589 4.33 5.75 24.12
CA GLU A 589 5.63 5.14 23.82
C GLU A 589 6.25 5.86 22.61
N ARG A 590 7.42 6.45 22.84
CA ARG A 590 8.22 7.08 21.80
C ARG A 590 8.73 6.01 20.84
N ALA A 591 8.45 6.19 19.55
CA ALA A 591 9.10 5.44 18.49
C ALA A 591 10.63 5.58 18.62
N THR A 592 11.31 4.44 18.76
CA THR A 592 12.77 4.40 18.85
C THR A 592 13.33 4.64 17.45
N PRO A 593 14.35 5.52 17.27
CA PRO A 593 14.95 5.74 15.96
C PRO A 593 15.46 4.43 15.36
N SER A 594 15.17 4.22 14.08
CA SER A 594 15.66 3.10 13.27
C SER A 594 17.18 3.00 13.41
N LYS A 595 17.68 1.87 13.95
CA LYS A 595 19.11 1.60 14.02
C LYS A 595 19.67 1.47 12.59
N GLU A 596 20.78 2.14 12.32
CA GLU A 596 21.55 1.89 11.10
C GLU A 596 21.85 0.38 10.95
N PRO A 597 21.78 -0.16 9.73
CA PRO A 597 22.05 -1.57 9.50
C PRO A 597 23.49 -1.91 9.86
N SER A 598 23.67 -2.83 10.81
CA SER A 598 24.99 -3.39 11.14
C SER A 598 25.37 -4.40 10.06
N TYR A 599 26.38 -4.08 9.24
CA TYR A 599 27.00 -5.03 8.31
C TYR A 599 27.82 -6.08 9.07
N ARG A 600 27.91 -7.29 8.51
CA ARG A 600 28.82 -8.36 8.95
C ARG A 600 30.27 -8.10 8.53
N THR A 601 31.20 -8.97 8.94
CA THR A 601 32.64 -8.87 8.61
C THR A 601 32.87 -8.56 7.12
N THR A 602 33.61 -7.50 6.83
CA THR A 602 33.93 -7.08 5.45
C THR A 602 34.75 -8.14 4.72
N ILE A 603 34.56 -8.27 3.42
CA ILE A 603 35.37 -9.10 2.53
C ILE A 603 36.24 -8.19 1.66
N SER A 604 37.55 -8.30 1.79
CA SER A 604 38.53 -7.60 0.96
C SER A 604 38.96 -8.51 -0.19
N CYS A 605 38.86 -8.03 -1.42
CA CYS A 605 39.21 -8.73 -2.64
C CYS A 605 40.19 -7.91 -3.48
N ARG A 606 41.15 -8.57 -4.14
CA ARG A 606 42.07 -7.95 -5.10
C ARG A 606 41.95 -8.63 -6.46
N VAL A 607 41.87 -7.84 -7.52
CA VAL A 607 41.90 -8.34 -8.91
C VAL A 607 43.27 -8.95 -9.21
N VAL A 608 43.27 -10.10 -9.88
CA VAL A 608 44.46 -10.79 -10.38
C VAL A 608 44.61 -10.45 -11.86
N ASP A 609 45.49 -9.48 -12.18
CA ASP A 609 45.54 -8.82 -13.49
C ASP A 609 45.78 -9.79 -14.67
N ASP A 610 46.56 -10.85 -14.47
CA ASP A 610 46.89 -11.83 -15.51
C ASP A 610 45.77 -12.86 -15.78
N VAL A 611 44.69 -12.83 -15.00
CA VAL A 611 43.60 -13.80 -15.10
C VAL A 611 42.32 -13.09 -15.52
N THR A 612 42.17 -12.87 -16.83
CA THR A 612 41.02 -12.17 -17.41
C THR A 612 40.58 -12.83 -18.71
N GLY A 613 39.33 -12.61 -19.10
CA GLY A 613 38.84 -13.06 -20.40
C GLY A 613 37.47 -12.50 -20.76
N VAL A 614 36.97 -12.96 -21.91
CA VAL A 614 35.67 -12.54 -22.44
C VAL A 614 34.86 -13.75 -22.88
N VAL A 615 33.53 -13.65 -22.72
CA VAL A 615 32.56 -14.57 -23.30
C VAL A 615 31.63 -13.73 -24.20
N PRO A 616 31.78 -13.82 -25.53
CA PRO A 616 30.91 -13.10 -26.44
C PRO A 616 29.49 -13.66 -26.39
N ASN A 617 28.51 -12.81 -26.67
CA ASN A 617 27.10 -13.20 -26.79
C ASN A 617 26.50 -13.87 -25.54
N ALA A 618 27.00 -13.54 -24.35
CA ALA A 618 26.48 -13.98 -23.07
C ALA A 618 25.07 -13.40 -22.82
N ILE A 619 24.11 -14.27 -22.52
CA ILE A 619 22.71 -13.89 -22.35
C ILE A 619 22.49 -13.11 -21.04
N HIS A 620 23.17 -13.48 -19.96
CA HIS A 620 23.04 -12.85 -18.63
C HIS A 620 24.37 -12.83 -17.87
N LEU A 621 24.42 -12.06 -16.78
CA LEU A 621 25.52 -12.15 -15.80
C LEU A 621 25.33 -13.42 -14.95
N PRO A 622 26.37 -14.26 -14.77
CA PRO A 622 26.38 -15.31 -13.76
C PRO A 622 26.04 -14.77 -12.37
N ASN A 623 25.32 -15.55 -11.58
CA ASN A 623 24.96 -15.24 -10.20
C ASN A 623 24.99 -16.51 -9.36
N ALA A 624 24.61 -16.45 -8.08
CA ALA A 624 24.60 -17.60 -7.19
C ALA A 624 23.83 -18.82 -7.72
N THR A 625 22.88 -18.66 -8.65
CA THR A 625 22.15 -19.80 -9.24
C THR A 625 23.02 -20.64 -10.18
N SER A 626 24.08 -20.07 -10.76
CA SER A 626 24.96 -20.75 -11.73
C SER A 626 26.33 -21.19 -11.17
N VAL A 627 26.56 -21.01 -9.86
CA VAL A 627 27.84 -21.27 -9.18
C VAL A 627 27.92 -22.70 -8.61
N HIS A 628 29.10 -23.29 -8.63
CA HIS A 628 29.43 -24.54 -7.93
C HIS A 628 28.48 -25.71 -8.26
N ARG A 629 28.28 -25.94 -9.56
CA ARG A 629 27.45 -27.04 -10.08
C ARG A 629 28.36 -28.17 -10.53
N GLY A 630 28.41 -29.24 -9.74
CA GLY A 630 29.43 -30.27 -9.90
C GLY A 630 30.84 -29.68 -9.77
N ALA A 631 31.66 -29.88 -10.80
CA ALA A 631 33.03 -29.33 -10.88
C ALA A 631 33.10 -27.89 -11.41
N THR A 632 32.00 -27.33 -11.91
CA THR A 632 31.96 -26.01 -12.54
C THR A 632 31.86 -24.91 -11.48
N ALA A 633 32.86 -24.02 -11.43
CA ALA A 633 32.91 -22.90 -10.50
C ALA A 633 31.76 -21.91 -10.73
N TRP A 634 31.55 -21.50 -11.98
CA TRP A 634 30.34 -20.82 -12.43
C TRP A 634 30.15 -21.06 -13.92
N SER A 635 28.95 -20.79 -14.43
CA SER A 635 28.72 -20.85 -15.87
C SER A 635 27.74 -19.80 -16.37
N VAL A 636 27.84 -19.51 -17.66
CA VAL A 636 26.96 -18.58 -18.40
C VAL A 636 26.56 -19.17 -19.72
N VAL A 637 25.29 -18.99 -20.11
CA VAL A 637 24.83 -19.34 -21.46
C VAL A 637 25.15 -18.21 -22.43
N PHE A 638 25.66 -18.57 -23.60
CA PHE A 638 25.83 -17.66 -24.73
C PHE A 638 25.07 -18.17 -25.95
N SER A 639 24.55 -17.25 -26.78
CA SER A 639 23.79 -17.58 -27.98
C SER A 639 24.06 -16.57 -29.09
N ASP A 640 24.41 -17.07 -30.27
CA ASP A 640 24.61 -16.27 -31.47
C ASP A 640 23.57 -16.67 -32.52
N SER A 641 22.52 -15.87 -32.60
CA SER A 641 21.44 -16.10 -33.55
C SER A 641 21.85 -15.90 -35.01
N LYS A 642 22.94 -15.16 -35.30
CA LYS A 642 23.42 -14.99 -36.69
C LYS A 642 24.03 -16.28 -37.24
N THR A 643 24.62 -17.10 -36.38
CA THR A 643 25.16 -18.41 -36.73
C THR A 643 24.25 -19.56 -36.30
N ALA A 644 23.07 -19.24 -35.75
CA ALA A 644 22.16 -20.16 -35.10
C ALA A 644 22.86 -21.14 -34.14
N SER A 645 23.81 -20.61 -33.35
CA SER A 645 24.61 -21.38 -32.38
C SER A 645 24.30 -20.98 -30.94
N ALA A 646 24.51 -21.93 -30.03
CA ALA A 646 24.36 -21.69 -28.60
C ALA A 646 25.34 -22.57 -27.83
N GLY A 647 25.74 -22.10 -26.65
CA GLY A 647 26.64 -22.84 -25.79
C GLY A 647 26.64 -22.32 -24.36
N VAL A 648 27.53 -22.88 -23.57
CA VAL A 648 27.74 -22.50 -22.17
C VAL A 648 29.23 -22.36 -21.93
N ALA A 649 29.64 -21.30 -21.24
CA ALA A 649 31.03 -21.15 -20.81
C ALA A 649 31.14 -21.68 -19.37
N HIS A 650 32.06 -22.62 -19.15
CA HIS A 650 32.37 -23.19 -17.84
C HIS A 650 33.60 -22.52 -17.26
N ALA A 651 33.48 -21.98 -16.06
CA ALA A 651 34.62 -21.57 -15.26
C ALA A 651 35.05 -22.70 -14.33
N THR A 652 36.35 -22.91 -14.17
CA THR A 652 36.93 -23.87 -13.22
C THR A 652 38.04 -23.21 -12.40
N SER A 653 38.30 -23.73 -11.20
CA SER A 653 39.33 -23.20 -10.28
C SER A 653 40.35 -24.26 -9.82
N ASP A 654 40.15 -25.54 -10.17
CA ASP A 654 40.95 -26.69 -9.71
C ASP A 654 42.38 -26.73 -10.28
N ARG A 655 42.61 -26.09 -11.44
CA ARG A 655 43.93 -25.99 -12.11
C ARG A 655 44.27 -24.54 -12.47
N GLY A 656 43.91 -23.63 -11.58
CA GLY A 656 43.89 -22.20 -11.85
C GLY A 656 42.58 -21.77 -12.51
N GLN A 657 42.34 -20.47 -12.50
CA GLN A 657 41.12 -19.87 -13.01
C GLN A 657 41.08 -19.88 -14.54
N ARG A 658 40.17 -20.66 -15.11
CA ARG A 658 39.98 -20.78 -16.56
C ARG A 658 38.52 -20.76 -16.92
N VAL A 659 38.18 -20.14 -18.07
CA VAL A 659 36.85 -20.20 -18.67
C VAL A 659 36.93 -20.90 -20.03
N THR A 660 36.18 -21.98 -20.20
CA THR A 660 36.17 -22.80 -21.44
C THR A 660 34.77 -22.84 -22.05
N PRO A 661 34.60 -22.50 -23.34
CA PRO A 661 33.33 -22.60 -24.02
C PRO A 661 33.00 -24.06 -24.37
N VAL A 662 31.74 -24.43 -24.16
CA VAL A 662 31.15 -25.73 -24.52
C VAL A 662 29.99 -25.48 -25.47
N LEU A 663 30.14 -25.93 -26.72
CA LEU A 663 29.13 -25.72 -27.76
C LEU A 663 27.99 -26.73 -27.62
N LEU A 664 26.81 -26.26 -27.21
CA LEU A 664 25.59 -27.05 -27.16
C LEU A 664 25.03 -27.26 -28.56
N LEU A 665 24.93 -26.19 -29.34
CA LEU A 665 24.48 -26.17 -30.74
C LEU A 665 25.57 -25.48 -31.59
N PRO A 666 26.25 -26.20 -32.49
CA PRO A 666 27.36 -25.64 -33.26
C PRO A 666 26.84 -24.69 -34.34
N PRO A 667 27.65 -23.73 -34.82
CA PRO A 667 27.30 -22.86 -35.94
C PRO A 667 26.73 -23.64 -37.13
N LYS A 668 25.61 -23.16 -37.69
CA LYS A 668 24.95 -23.81 -38.83
C LYS A 668 25.26 -23.06 -40.13
N PRO A 669 25.70 -23.76 -41.19
CA PRO A 669 25.73 -23.19 -42.54
C PRO A 669 24.30 -22.80 -42.93
N ASN A 670 24.08 -21.55 -43.35
CA ASN A 670 22.77 -20.96 -43.64
C ASN A 670 21.84 -20.89 -42.40
N ALA A 671 22.15 -19.97 -41.49
CA ALA A 671 21.31 -19.69 -40.32
C ALA A 671 19.99 -18.97 -40.65
N ALA A 672 19.81 -18.49 -41.89
CA ALA A 672 18.54 -17.95 -42.37
C ALA A 672 17.44 -19.01 -42.25
N GLY A 673 16.32 -18.66 -41.60
CA GLY A 673 15.23 -19.61 -41.32
C GLY A 673 15.51 -20.57 -40.15
N VAL A 674 16.39 -20.20 -39.22
CA VAL A 674 16.66 -20.98 -38.01
C VAL A 674 16.52 -20.11 -36.77
N ALA A 675 15.69 -20.53 -35.83
CA ALA A 675 15.46 -19.85 -34.57
C ALA A 675 16.15 -20.61 -33.44
N VAL A 676 16.81 -19.90 -32.52
CA VAL A 676 17.55 -20.49 -31.38
C VAL A 676 16.95 -20.00 -30.06
N HIS A 677 16.88 -20.90 -29.09
CA HIS A 677 16.53 -20.61 -27.70
C HIS A 677 17.57 -21.28 -26.79
N ALA A 678 18.11 -20.54 -25.82
CA ALA A 678 19.03 -21.10 -24.84
C ALA A 678 18.79 -20.48 -23.48
N ARG A 679 18.83 -21.29 -22.42
CA ARG A 679 18.55 -20.86 -21.05
C ARG A 679 19.43 -21.60 -20.04
N THR A 680 19.74 -20.92 -18.94
CA THR A 680 20.29 -21.58 -17.75
C THR A 680 19.16 -22.25 -16.99
N GLN A 681 19.49 -23.37 -16.35
CA GLN A 681 18.66 -24.06 -15.37
C GLN A 681 19.48 -24.30 -14.12
N VAL A 682 18.93 -24.93 -13.07
CA VAL A 682 19.74 -25.18 -11.86
C VAL A 682 20.73 -26.32 -12.09
N GLU A 683 20.40 -27.31 -12.91
CA GLU A 683 21.26 -28.45 -13.28
C GLU A 683 22.40 -28.06 -14.22
N GLY A 684 22.20 -27.02 -15.03
CA GLY A 684 23.18 -26.59 -16.03
C GLY A 684 22.62 -25.62 -17.05
N ALA A 685 22.70 -25.99 -18.33
CA ALA A 685 22.24 -25.17 -19.44
C ALA A 685 21.59 -26.02 -20.53
N ALA A 686 20.54 -25.51 -21.15
CA ALA A 686 19.88 -26.17 -22.27
C ALA A 686 19.67 -25.20 -23.42
N ALA A 687 19.74 -25.74 -24.64
CA ALA A 687 19.49 -25.01 -25.86
C ALA A 687 18.66 -25.86 -26.82
N LEU A 688 17.78 -25.21 -27.56
CA LEU A 688 17.09 -25.78 -28.70
C LEU A 688 17.20 -24.85 -29.90
N ARG A 689 17.10 -25.43 -31.08
CA ARG A 689 16.88 -24.67 -32.31
C ARG A 689 15.99 -25.45 -33.24
N TYR A 690 15.22 -24.75 -34.06
CA TYR A 690 14.49 -25.38 -35.14
C TYR A 690 14.50 -24.54 -36.41
N THR A 691 14.38 -25.26 -37.54
CA THR A 691 14.24 -24.69 -38.87
C THR A 691 12.78 -24.31 -39.11
N PHE A 692 12.54 -23.16 -39.73
CA PHE A 692 11.21 -22.70 -40.12
C PHE A 692 11.23 -22.14 -41.55
N ALA A 693 10.08 -22.18 -42.23
CA ALA A 693 9.89 -21.51 -43.51
C ALA A 693 9.43 -20.07 -43.28
N THR A 694 9.80 -19.15 -44.18
CA THR A 694 9.29 -17.77 -44.18
C THR A 694 8.27 -17.53 -45.29
N ASP A 695 7.37 -16.61 -45.05
CA ASP A 695 6.51 -16.04 -46.09
C ASP A 695 7.25 -14.93 -46.87
N ALA A 696 6.60 -14.42 -47.92
CA ALA A 696 7.20 -13.43 -48.82
C ALA A 696 7.55 -12.10 -48.11
N ASP A 697 6.87 -11.80 -47.01
CA ASP A 697 7.11 -10.64 -46.16
C ASP A 697 8.22 -10.87 -45.10
N GLY A 698 8.84 -12.05 -45.09
CA GLY A 698 9.88 -12.43 -44.13
C GLY A 698 9.36 -12.94 -42.78
N SER A 699 8.04 -12.96 -42.56
CA SER A 699 7.45 -13.53 -41.35
C SER A 699 7.56 -15.06 -41.34
N ALA A 700 7.51 -15.67 -40.16
CA ALA A 700 7.58 -17.13 -40.03
C ALA A 700 6.24 -17.77 -40.47
N ARG A 701 6.30 -18.75 -41.38
CA ARG A 701 5.12 -19.42 -41.94
C ARG A 701 4.52 -20.39 -40.94
N ILE A 702 3.40 -20.00 -40.33
CA ILE A 702 2.63 -20.82 -39.40
C ILE A 702 2.14 -22.10 -40.09
N GLY A 703 2.17 -23.22 -39.37
CA GLY A 703 1.83 -24.56 -39.86
C GLY A 703 2.93 -25.28 -40.63
N SER A 704 4.06 -24.61 -40.96
CA SER A 704 5.20 -25.27 -41.60
C SER A 704 5.88 -26.26 -40.64
N PRO A 705 6.37 -27.42 -41.12
CA PRO A 705 7.05 -28.38 -40.25
C PRO A 705 8.36 -27.80 -39.71
N MET A 706 8.55 -27.86 -38.40
CA MET A 706 9.77 -27.46 -37.71
C MET A 706 10.55 -28.69 -37.20
N ARG A 707 11.83 -28.76 -37.55
CA ARG A 707 12.74 -29.82 -37.08
C ARG A 707 13.49 -29.33 -35.85
N VAL A 708 13.24 -29.96 -34.71
CA VAL A 708 13.77 -29.52 -33.41
C VAL A 708 15.05 -30.28 -33.06
N GLU A 709 16.16 -29.54 -32.96
CA GLU A 709 17.41 -30.01 -32.37
C GLU A 709 17.50 -29.49 -30.93
N VAL A 710 17.81 -30.38 -29.99
CA VAL A 710 17.96 -30.04 -28.56
C VAL A 710 19.31 -30.50 -28.07
N ALA A 711 19.95 -29.68 -27.24
CA ALA A 711 21.20 -29.98 -26.56
C ALA A 711 21.16 -29.46 -25.13
N TRP A 712 21.78 -30.18 -24.22
CA TRP A 712 21.86 -29.75 -22.83
C TRP A 712 23.16 -30.20 -22.18
N ASP A 713 23.64 -29.37 -21.27
CA ASP A 713 24.79 -29.58 -20.40
C ASP A 713 24.26 -29.80 -18.99
N ASN A 714 24.41 -31.03 -18.49
CA ASN A 714 24.08 -31.38 -17.11
C ASN A 714 25.36 -31.28 -16.27
N GLN A 715 25.55 -30.16 -15.60
CA GLN A 715 26.76 -29.84 -14.84
C GLN A 715 26.85 -30.61 -13.53
N LEU A 716 25.73 -31.12 -13.01
CA LEU A 716 25.73 -32.04 -11.87
C LEU A 716 26.35 -33.40 -12.25
N GLU A 717 26.26 -33.79 -13.53
CA GLU A 717 26.84 -35.01 -14.08
C GLU A 717 28.16 -34.78 -14.84
N GLY A 718 28.48 -33.52 -15.17
CA GLY A 718 29.64 -33.16 -15.99
C GLY A 718 29.55 -33.67 -17.43
N SER A 719 28.33 -33.77 -17.98
CA SER A 719 28.09 -34.37 -19.30
C SER A 719 27.21 -33.49 -20.19
N VAL A 720 27.51 -33.51 -21.50
CA VAL A 720 26.78 -32.77 -22.54
C VAL A 720 26.11 -33.74 -23.50
N TYR A 721 24.84 -33.51 -23.80
CA TYR A 721 24.03 -34.35 -24.66
C TYR A 721 23.42 -33.52 -25.79
N ARG A 722 23.14 -34.17 -26.92
CA ARG A 722 22.49 -33.57 -28.09
C ARG A 722 21.68 -34.62 -28.82
N THR A 723 20.49 -34.25 -29.29
CA THR A 723 19.70 -35.09 -30.19
C THR A 723 18.74 -34.23 -31.03
N THR A 724 17.98 -34.88 -31.91
CA THR A 724 16.92 -34.28 -32.70
C THR A 724 15.60 -35.01 -32.40
N LEU A 725 14.51 -34.27 -32.23
CA LEU A 725 13.19 -34.89 -32.09
C LEU A 725 12.83 -35.64 -33.39
N PRO A 726 12.26 -36.85 -33.29
CA PRO A 726 12.07 -37.74 -34.45
C PRO A 726 11.02 -37.22 -35.43
N THR A 727 10.00 -36.51 -34.94
CA THR A 727 8.88 -36.02 -35.73
C THR A 727 8.92 -34.49 -35.83
N PRO A 728 8.81 -33.91 -37.03
CA PRO A 728 8.63 -32.47 -37.18
C PRO A 728 7.28 -32.03 -36.60
N GLU A 729 7.29 -31.02 -35.74
CA GLU A 729 6.07 -30.39 -35.21
C GLU A 729 5.63 -29.23 -36.12
N PRO A 730 4.34 -28.89 -36.23
CA PRO A 730 3.93 -27.71 -37.00
C PRO A 730 4.27 -26.42 -36.23
N LEU A 731 4.88 -25.45 -36.90
CA LEU A 731 5.19 -24.13 -36.32
C LEU A 731 3.91 -23.38 -35.93
N ARG A 732 3.90 -22.72 -34.76
CA ARG A 732 2.75 -21.96 -34.26
C ARG A 732 3.06 -20.49 -34.04
N ALA A 733 1.99 -19.71 -33.89
CA ALA A 733 2.12 -18.29 -33.57
C ALA A 733 2.85 -18.13 -32.22
N GLY A 734 3.87 -17.26 -32.20
CA GLY A 734 4.68 -17.01 -31.02
C GLY A 734 5.93 -17.89 -30.88
N ASP A 735 5.99 -19.05 -31.55
CA ASP A 735 7.16 -19.95 -31.50
C ASP A 735 8.43 -19.24 -31.97
N VAL A 736 8.34 -18.34 -32.95
CA VAL A 736 9.48 -17.57 -33.46
C VAL A 736 9.19 -16.08 -33.34
N THR A 737 10.18 -15.35 -32.83
CA THR A 737 10.22 -13.88 -32.89
C THR A 737 11.38 -13.47 -33.80
N ILE A 738 11.08 -12.69 -34.85
CA ILE A 738 12.08 -12.18 -35.79
C ILE A 738 12.24 -10.68 -35.55
N ALA A 739 13.46 -10.25 -35.25
CA ALA A 739 13.80 -8.83 -35.11
C ALA A 739 15.18 -8.57 -35.73
N ASN A 740 15.30 -7.59 -36.64
CA ASN A 740 16.55 -7.26 -37.35
C ASN A 740 17.23 -8.50 -37.99
N ASP A 741 16.46 -9.30 -38.72
CA ASP A 741 16.88 -10.57 -39.36
C ASP A 741 17.41 -11.64 -38.39
N VAL A 742 17.19 -11.45 -37.08
CA VAL A 742 17.52 -12.42 -36.03
C VAL A 742 16.25 -13.13 -35.58
N ALA A 743 16.21 -14.44 -35.79
CA ALA A 743 15.13 -15.30 -35.32
C ALA A 743 15.46 -15.91 -33.95
N THR A 744 14.58 -15.71 -32.98
CA THR A 744 14.65 -16.28 -31.62
C THR A 744 13.53 -17.29 -31.46
N ALA A 745 13.86 -18.47 -30.96
CA ALA A 745 12.86 -19.49 -30.64
C ALA A 745 12.31 -19.25 -29.22
N ASN A 746 11.04 -19.58 -29.01
CA ASN A 746 10.37 -19.49 -27.73
C ASN A 746 9.82 -20.87 -27.39
N ALA A 747 10.33 -21.49 -26.34
CA ALA A 747 9.90 -22.81 -25.88
C ALA A 747 9.35 -22.73 -24.46
N ALA A 748 8.18 -23.31 -24.24
CA ALA A 748 7.51 -23.31 -22.94
C ALA A 748 8.26 -24.17 -21.92
N ILE A 749 8.76 -25.34 -22.35
CA ILE A 749 9.49 -26.27 -21.48
C ILE A 749 10.83 -26.65 -22.11
N LEU A 750 11.90 -26.50 -21.34
CA LEU A 750 13.23 -26.97 -21.68
C LEU A 750 13.96 -27.34 -20.38
N SER A 751 13.53 -28.43 -19.73
CA SER A 751 13.87 -28.80 -18.35
C SER A 751 14.73 -30.04 -18.18
N ILE A 752 15.98 -29.85 -17.79
CA ILE A 752 16.96 -30.91 -17.51
C ILE A 752 16.50 -31.69 -16.29
N THR A 753 16.76 -32.99 -16.29
CA THR A 753 16.55 -33.90 -15.15
C THR A 753 17.76 -34.82 -15.05
N SER A 754 17.78 -35.76 -14.10
CA SER A 754 18.79 -36.82 -14.09
C SER A 754 18.92 -37.48 -15.45
N ASP A 755 17.83 -38.01 -16.00
CA ASP A 755 17.90 -39.01 -17.06
C ASP A 755 17.67 -38.46 -18.47
N GLY A 756 17.58 -37.15 -18.61
CA GLY A 756 17.23 -36.51 -19.87
C GLY A 756 16.75 -35.08 -19.72
N ILE A 757 16.02 -34.60 -20.72
CA ILE A 757 15.43 -33.25 -20.76
C ILE A 757 13.96 -33.33 -21.20
N HIS A 758 13.09 -32.64 -20.46
CA HIS A 758 11.73 -32.35 -20.88
C HIS A 758 11.72 -31.18 -21.87
N VAL A 759 11.07 -31.36 -23.01
CA VAL A 759 11.01 -30.39 -24.10
C VAL A 759 9.56 -30.19 -24.50
N CYS A 760 9.14 -28.94 -24.52
CA CYS A 760 7.96 -28.52 -25.26
C CYS A 760 8.37 -27.36 -26.18
N PRO A 761 8.50 -27.62 -27.49
CA PRO A 761 9.20 -26.71 -28.39
C PRO A 761 8.40 -25.44 -28.75
N HIS A 762 7.11 -25.39 -28.40
CA HIS A 762 6.23 -24.26 -28.69
C HIS A 762 6.29 -23.18 -27.62
N ALA A 763 5.97 -21.93 -27.97
CA ALA A 763 5.98 -20.79 -27.05
C ALA A 763 4.94 -20.92 -25.94
N GLN A 764 3.83 -21.59 -26.26
CA GLN A 764 2.79 -21.99 -25.32
C GLN A 764 2.55 -23.48 -25.52
N CYS A 765 2.58 -24.21 -24.42
CA CYS A 765 2.16 -25.60 -24.38
C CYS A 765 0.99 -25.67 -23.43
N ASP A 766 -0.20 -25.88 -23.97
CA ASP A 766 -1.36 -26.13 -23.12
C ASP A 766 -1.18 -27.50 -22.50
N PRO A 767 -0.85 -27.59 -21.20
CA PRO A 767 -0.57 -28.87 -20.60
C PRO A 767 -1.81 -29.77 -20.61
N ASN A 768 -3.02 -29.24 -20.82
CA ASN A 768 -4.26 -30.02 -20.83
C ASN A 768 -4.53 -30.72 -22.16
N SER A 769 -4.01 -30.19 -23.26
CA SER A 769 -4.37 -30.66 -24.61
C SER A 769 -3.16 -31.08 -25.45
N GLU A 770 -1.95 -30.77 -25.02
CA GLU A 770 -0.75 -30.94 -25.84
C GLU A 770 0.30 -31.81 -25.15
N PRO A 771 0.84 -32.83 -25.84
CA PRO A 771 1.89 -33.63 -25.27
C PRO A 771 3.20 -32.82 -25.19
N SER A 772 4.05 -33.22 -24.25
CA SER A 772 5.45 -32.79 -24.23
C SER A 772 6.36 -33.99 -24.51
N PHE A 773 7.65 -33.75 -24.68
CA PHE A 773 8.62 -34.79 -24.96
C PHE A 773 9.59 -34.93 -23.80
N PHE A 774 9.92 -36.17 -23.44
CA PHE A 774 11.08 -36.46 -22.62
C PHE A 774 12.16 -37.09 -23.48
N VAL A 775 13.34 -36.48 -23.46
CA VAL A 775 14.47 -36.87 -24.29
C VAL A 775 15.54 -37.47 -23.39
N HIS A 776 15.72 -38.79 -23.49
CA HIS A 776 16.71 -39.52 -22.70
C HIS A 776 18.14 -39.13 -23.10
N ARG A 777 19.10 -39.34 -22.18
CA ARG A 777 20.55 -39.18 -22.45
C ARG A 777 21.05 -39.94 -23.68
N ARG A 778 20.45 -41.10 -23.98
CA ARG A 778 20.79 -41.95 -25.14
C ARG A 778 20.12 -41.50 -26.44
N GLY A 779 19.39 -40.39 -26.43
CA GLY A 779 18.68 -39.83 -27.57
C GLY A 779 17.30 -40.44 -27.84
N ALA A 780 16.86 -41.45 -27.07
CA ALA A 780 15.49 -41.95 -27.14
C ALA A 780 14.50 -40.85 -26.73
N VAL A 781 13.35 -40.81 -27.39
CA VAL A 781 12.30 -39.82 -27.12
C VAL A 781 11.03 -40.52 -26.65
N GLU A 782 10.55 -40.12 -25.49
CA GLU A 782 9.31 -40.56 -24.86
C GLU A 782 8.28 -39.43 -24.99
N VAL A 783 7.05 -39.74 -25.41
CA VAL A 783 5.95 -38.77 -25.44
C VAL A 783 5.31 -38.74 -24.05
N VAL A 784 5.31 -37.59 -23.42
CA VAL A 784 4.65 -37.35 -22.13
C VAL A 784 3.24 -36.83 -22.41
N PRO A 785 2.19 -37.56 -22.00
CA PRO A 785 0.81 -37.16 -22.31
C PRO A 785 0.44 -35.83 -21.64
N PRO A 786 -0.55 -35.11 -22.19
CA PRO A 786 -1.13 -33.95 -21.54
C PRO A 786 -1.68 -34.32 -20.15
N ILE A 787 -1.60 -33.36 -19.24
CA ILE A 787 -2.09 -33.45 -17.87
C ILE A 787 -3.26 -32.49 -17.74
N PRO A 788 -4.45 -32.97 -17.38
CA PRO A 788 -5.65 -32.14 -17.25
C PRO A 788 -5.61 -31.33 -15.95
N TRP A 789 -4.67 -30.39 -15.84
CA TRP A 789 -4.58 -29.44 -14.75
C TRP A 789 -5.90 -28.69 -14.56
N PRO A 790 -6.31 -28.44 -13.31
CA PRO A 790 -7.50 -27.67 -13.02
C PRO A 790 -7.33 -26.24 -13.55
N SER A 791 -8.23 -25.78 -14.41
CA SER A 791 -8.31 -24.39 -14.87
C SER A 791 -9.00 -23.46 -13.86
N GLU A 792 -9.79 -24.04 -12.94
CA GLU A 792 -10.53 -23.32 -11.90
C GLU A 792 -10.37 -24.00 -10.54
N GLY A 793 -10.35 -23.18 -9.49
CA GLY A 793 -10.40 -23.58 -8.10
C GLY A 793 -11.56 -22.91 -7.36
N LEU A 794 -11.66 -23.14 -6.05
CA LEU A 794 -12.70 -22.56 -5.20
C LEU A 794 -12.68 -21.02 -5.19
N GLY A 795 -11.53 -20.42 -5.53
CA GLY A 795 -11.33 -18.97 -5.63
C GLY A 795 -11.40 -18.38 -7.05
N GLY A 796 -11.81 -19.15 -8.06
CA GLY A 796 -11.85 -18.72 -9.48
C GLY A 796 -10.74 -19.35 -10.33
N ALA A 797 -10.42 -18.72 -11.46
CA ALA A 797 -9.43 -19.22 -12.42
C ALA A 797 -8.04 -19.42 -11.79
N LEU A 798 -7.37 -20.51 -12.16
CA LEU A 798 -6.02 -20.83 -11.72
C LEU A 798 -5.03 -20.53 -12.84
N ALA A 799 -4.09 -19.63 -12.56
CA ALA A 799 -2.94 -19.41 -13.42
C ALA A 799 -1.77 -20.26 -12.90
N LEU A 800 -1.33 -21.21 -13.70
CA LEU A 800 -0.37 -22.23 -13.29
C LEU A 800 0.92 -22.15 -14.12
N ASN A 801 2.07 -22.13 -13.45
CA ASN A 801 3.36 -22.40 -14.06
C ASN A 801 3.68 -23.86 -13.81
N HIS A 802 3.56 -24.71 -14.83
CA HIS A 802 3.85 -26.13 -14.70
C HIS A 802 5.27 -26.46 -15.15
N GLU A 803 5.85 -27.46 -14.50
CA GLU A 803 7.13 -28.06 -14.80
C GLU A 803 7.02 -29.58 -14.76
N LEU A 804 7.96 -30.23 -15.45
CA LEU A 804 8.10 -31.67 -15.47
C LEU A 804 9.47 -32.04 -14.90
N ILE A 805 9.45 -32.96 -13.95
CA ILE A 805 10.64 -33.51 -13.31
C ILE A 805 10.60 -35.03 -13.47
N ARG A 806 11.77 -35.68 -13.35
CA ARG A 806 11.85 -37.15 -13.42
C ARG A 806 12.32 -37.71 -12.08
N LEU A 807 11.49 -38.54 -11.47
CA LEU A 807 11.74 -39.15 -10.15
C LEU A 807 11.58 -40.67 -10.25
N GLY A 808 12.61 -41.41 -9.85
CA GLY A 808 12.60 -42.87 -9.92
C GLY A 808 12.27 -43.41 -11.32
N GLY A 809 12.70 -42.71 -12.37
CA GLY A 809 12.44 -43.05 -13.77
C GLY A 809 11.03 -42.72 -14.28
N LYS A 810 10.18 -42.05 -13.50
CA LYS A 810 8.82 -41.63 -13.89
C LYS A 810 8.74 -40.11 -14.04
N ASN A 811 7.95 -39.65 -15.01
CA ASN A 811 7.64 -38.23 -15.18
C ASN A 811 6.65 -37.83 -14.08
N VAL A 812 7.00 -36.79 -13.32
CA VAL A 812 6.16 -36.19 -12.30
C VAL A 812 5.99 -34.73 -12.65
N SER A 813 4.75 -34.28 -12.59
CA SER A 813 4.41 -32.94 -13.03
C SER A 813 4.00 -32.13 -11.84
N VAL A 814 4.59 -30.95 -11.76
CA VAL A 814 4.47 -30.04 -10.64
C VAL A 814 4.01 -28.71 -11.21
N ALA A 815 3.02 -28.09 -10.60
CA ALA A 815 2.59 -26.76 -10.98
C ALA A 815 2.65 -25.81 -9.79
N LEU A 816 3.12 -24.60 -10.04
CA LEU A 816 3.15 -23.50 -9.09
C LEU A 816 2.03 -22.54 -9.44
N LEU A 817 1.20 -22.18 -8.48
CA LEU A 817 0.20 -21.15 -8.72
C LEU A 817 0.90 -19.80 -8.88
N GLN A 818 0.61 -19.08 -9.97
CA GLN A 818 1.13 -17.73 -10.15
C GLN A 818 0.63 -16.84 -9.01
N HIS A 819 1.55 -16.08 -8.42
CA HIS A 819 1.31 -15.17 -7.29
C HIS A 819 0.86 -15.85 -5.97
N ARG A 820 0.88 -17.18 -5.90
CA ARG A 820 0.55 -17.91 -4.67
C ARG A 820 1.62 -18.95 -4.36
N PRO A 821 2.01 -19.09 -3.10
CA PRO A 821 3.03 -20.06 -2.71
C PRO A 821 2.40 -21.44 -2.53
N VAL A 822 1.76 -21.96 -3.57
CA VAL A 822 1.10 -23.27 -3.57
C VAL A 822 1.67 -24.14 -4.66
N VAL A 823 2.05 -25.35 -4.26
CA VAL A 823 2.53 -26.40 -5.16
C VAL A 823 1.39 -27.38 -5.39
N LEU A 824 1.03 -27.56 -6.66
CA LEU A 824 0.19 -28.66 -7.11
C LEU A 824 1.08 -29.75 -7.68
N ARG A 825 0.70 -31.00 -7.46
CA ARG A 825 1.32 -32.13 -8.15
C ARG A 825 0.23 -33.00 -8.75
N SER A 826 0.52 -33.55 -9.91
CA SER A 826 -0.36 -34.51 -10.58
C SER A 826 0.21 -35.91 -10.49
N ARG A 827 -0.65 -36.89 -10.23
CA ARG A 827 -0.32 -38.32 -10.26
C ARG A 827 -1.28 -39.04 -11.18
N GLU A 828 -0.74 -39.73 -12.17
CA GLU A 828 -1.51 -40.67 -12.98
C GLU A 828 -1.88 -41.90 -12.14
N ARG A 829 -3.16 -42.27 -12.16
CA ARG A 829 -3.71 -43.47 -11.54
C ARG A 829 -3.60 -44.65 -12.50
N ARG A 830 -3.79 -45.87 -11.97
CA ARG A 830 -3.72 -47.10 -12.77
C ARG A 830 -4.74 -47.15 -13.92
N ASP A 831 -5.83 -46.39 -13.83
CA ASP A 831 -6.87 -46.27 -14.84
C ASP A 831 -6.61 -45.14 -15.86
N GLY A 832 -5.45 -44.48 -15.80
CA GLY A 832 -5.08 -43.35 -16.65
C GLY A 832 -5.68 -42.00 -16.21
N SER A 833 -6.49 -41.96 -15.14
CA SER A 833 -7.00 -40.70 -14.59
C SER A 833 -5.95 -39.99 -13.74
N TYR A 834 -6.06 -38.66 -13.60
CA TYR A 834 -5.12 -37.89 -12.78
C TYR A 834 -5.72 -37.54 -11.41
N GLN A 835 -4.92 -37.75 -10.36
CA GLN A 835 -5.16 -37.23 -9.03
C GLN A 835 -4.26 -36.02 -8.79
N PHE A 836 -4.82 -34.97 -8.21
CA PHE A 836 -4.09 -33.76 -7.86
C PHE A 836 -4.02 -33.63 -6.34
N ASP A 837 -2.83 -33.35 -5.83
CA ASP A 837 -2.59 -32.94 -4.46
C ASP A 837 -1.97 -31.53 -4.45
N ALA A 838 -2.18 -30.81 -3.36
CA ALA A 838 -1.82 -29.42 -3.22
C ALA A 838 -1.20 -29.16 -1.85
N LEU A 839 -0.17 -28.30 -1.80
CA LEU A 839 0.52 -27.92 -0.58
C LEU A 839 0.78 -26.41 -0.57
N ALA A 840 0.23 -25.71 0.42
CA ALA A 840 0.59 -24.32 0.67
C ALA A 840 1.94 -24.21 1.41
N LEU A 841 2.81 -23.33 0.93
CA LEU A 841 4.15 -23.07 1.49
C LEU A 841 4.22 -21.78 2.29
N ALA A 842 3.23 -20.90 2.13
CA ALA A 842 3.07 -19.65 2.85
C ALA A 842 1.63 -19.16 2.82
N PRO A 843 1.33 -18.05 3.52
CA PRO A 843 0.04 -17.37 3.40
C PRO A 843 -0.22 -16.95 1.95
N LEU A 844 -1.45 -17.14 1.44
CA LEU A 844 -1.81 -16.73 0.07
C LEU A 844 -1.69 -15.22 -0.18
N LYS A 845 -1.69 -14.44 0.89
CA LYS A 845 -1.60 -12.98 0.88
C LYS A 845 -0.24 -12.46 1.35
N ALA A 846 0.78 -13.32 1.40
CA ALA A 846 2.12 -13.01 1.91
C ALA A 846 2.63 -11.62 1.45
N LYS A 847 2.64 -11.36 0.14
CA LYS A 847 3.10 -10.07 -0.42
C LYS A 847 2.27 -8.87 0.03
N MET A 848 0.95 -9.01 0.14
CA MET A 848 0.08 -7.92 0.64
C MET A 848 0.28 -7.65 2.13
N GLU A 849 0.81 -8.62 2.86
CA GLU A 849 1.16 -8.53 4.28
C GLU A 849 2.62 -8.10 4.51
N GLY A 850 3.34 -7.72 3.44
CA GLY A 850 4.75 -7.31 3.49
C GLY A 850 5.71 -8.47 3.72
N ILE A 851 5.29 -9.71 3.47
CA ILE A 851 6.18 -10.88 3.48
C ILE A 851 6.75 -11.05 2.08
N ASP A 852 8.08 -11.00 2.00
CA ASP A 852 8.78 -11.34 0.79
C ASP A 852 9.02 -12.85 0.73
N ASP A 853 8.95 -13.39 -0.48
CA ASP A 853 9.19 -14.79 -0.75
C ASP A 853 10.15 -15.01 -1.91
N PHE A 854 10.87 -16.13 -1.82
CA PHE A 854 11.82 -16.55 -2.86
C PHE A 854 11.74 -18.04 -3.05
N MET A 855 11.61 -18.47 -4.31
CA MET A 855 11.42 -19.87 -4.67
C MET A 855 12.40 -20.26 -5.77
N ILE A 856 13.07 -21.39 -5.60
CA ILE A 856 14.03 -21.90 -6.58
C ILE A 856 14.15 -23.42 -6.49
N TRP A 857 14.33 -24.08 -7.64
CA TRP A 857 14.66 -25.50 -7.67
C TRP A 857 15.97 -25.79 -6.93
N SER A 858 16.03 -26.93 -6.25
CA SER A 858 17.14 -27.33 -5.41
C SER A 858 17.40 -28.81 -5.52
N TYR A 859 18.66 -29.20 -5.35
CA TYR A 859 19.13 -30.54 -5.68
C TYR A 859 20.03 -31.02 -4.56
N LEU A 860 19.84 -32.27 -4.19
CA LEU A 860 20.73 -32.99 -3.29
C LEU A 860 21.72 -33.83 -4.10
N SER A 861 21.21 -34.47 -5.15
CA SER A 861 22.00 -35.28 -6.09
C SER A 861 21.38 -35.17 -7.48
N THR A 862 21.99 -35.83 -8.46
CA THR A 862 21.45 -35.87 -9.82
C THR A 862 20.04 -36.45 -9.84
N SER A 863 19.72 -37.41 -8.97
CA SER A 863 18.43 -38.12 -8.91
C SER A 863 17.48 -37.61 -7.82
N THR A 864 17.89 -36.64 -6.99
CA THR A 864 17.07 -36.11 -5.90
C THR A 864 16.89 -34.61 -6.04
N MET A 865 15.66 -34.23 -6.40
CA MET A 865 15.23 -32.86 -6.64
C MET A 865 14.28 -32.38 -5.55
N GLY A 866 14.24 -31.07 -5.37
CA GLY A 866 13.31 -30.40 -4.50
C GLY A 866 13.10 -28.96 -4.91
N LEU A 867 12.21 -28.29 -4.19
CA LEU A 867 11.92 -26.87 -4.37
C LEU A 867 12.24 -26.15 -3.06
N SER A 868 13.25 -25.29 -3.09
CA SER A 868 13.53 -24.40 -1.97
C SER A 868 12.57 -23.23 -1.96
N TYR A 869 12.10 -22.90 -0.78
CA TYR A 869 11.20 -21.78 -0.54
C TYR A 869 11.65 -21.02 0.70
N LEU A 870 11.92 -19.72 0.54
CA LEU A 870 12.28 -18.79 1.61
C LEU A 870 11.15 -17.79 1.82
N LEU A 871 10.86 -17.52 3.09
CA LEU A 871 9.97 -16.48 3.58
C LEU A 871 10.74 -15.55 4.50
N TYR A 872 10.58 -14.24 4.29
CA TYR A 872 11.18 -13.27 5.19
C TYR A 872 10.35 -11.97 5.32
N LYS A 873 10.26 -11.49 6.56
CA LYS A 873 9.71 -10.20 6.96
C LYS A 873 10.59 -9.66 8.11
N PRO A 874 11.70 -8.98 7.80
CA PRO A 874 12.76 -8.69 8.77
C PRO A 874 12.30 -7.92 10.00
N GLU A 875 11.45 -6.91 9.82
CA GLU A 875 10.89 -6.06 10.87
C GLU A 875 10.00 -6.83 11.85
N ALA A 876 9.43 -7.95 11.40
CA ALA A 876 8.60 -8.83 12.20
C ALA A 876 9.37 -10.06 12.74
N GLY A 877 10.68 -10.15 12.49
CA GLY A 877 11.51 -11.28 12.91
C GLY A 877 11.28 -12.59 12.14
N LEU A 878 10.38 -12.62 11.15
CA LEU A 878 10.12 -13.81 10.33
C LEU A 878 11.25 -14.01 9.34
N VAL A 879 11.96 -15.13 9.45
CA VAL A 879 12.91 -15.64 8.44
C VAL A 879 12.90 -17.16 8.50
N ARG A 880 12.44 -17.82 7.44
CA ARG A 880 12.34 -19.28 7.36
C ARG A 880 12.60 -19.75 5.95
N ALA A 881 13.36 -20.82 5.79
CA ALA A 881 13.49 -21.52 4.52
C ALA A 881 13.14 -22.99 4.69
N TYR A 882 12.58 -23.56 3.63
CA TYR A 882 12.22 -24.97 3.54
C TYR A 882 12.66 -25.53 2.18
N VAL A 883 12.91 -26.84 2.13
CA VAL A 883 12.99 -27.60 0.88
C VAL A 883 11.83 -28.57 0.84
N LEU A 884 11.07 -28.52 -0.24
CA LEU A 884 10.13 -29.57 -0.61
C LEU A 884 10.90 -30.62 -1.38
N ARG A 885 11.26 -31.70 -0.72
CA ARG A 885 11.85 -32.86 -1.40
C ARG A 885 10.73 -33.64 -2.07
N PHE A 886 10.81 -33.73 -3.39
CA PHE A 886 9.90 -34.58 -4.13
C PHE A 886 10.37 -36.03 -4.06
N ASP A 887 9.43 -36.95 -3.94
CA ASP A 887 9.70 -38.38 -4.06
C ASP A 887 8.60 -39.05 -4.90
N THR A 888 8.73 -40.37 -5.06
CA THR A 888 7.75 -41.19 -5.78
C THR A 888 6.59 -41.70 -4.89
N SER A 889 6.54 -41.31 -3.61
CA SER A 889 5.57 -41.79 -2.62
C SER A 889 4.21 -41.07 -2.73
N GLU A 890 3.26 -41.46 -1.88
CA GLU A 890 1.94 -40.82 -1.81
C GLU A 890 2.01 -39.50 -1.02
N GLY A 891 1.52 -38.38 -1.58
CA GLY A 891 1.51 -37.06 -0.94
C GLY A 891 2.63 -36.11 -1.42
N VAL A 892 2.36 -34.80 -1.40
CA VAL A 892 3.01 -33.78 -2.26
C VAL A 892 4.54 -33.74 -2.13
N ALA A 893 5.10 -33.84 -0.93
CA ALA A 893 6.55 -33.80 -0.68
C ALA A 893 6.88 -34.06 0.80
N GLU A 894 8.11 -34.51 1.08
CA GLU A 894 8.72 -34.36 2.40
C GLU A 894 9.21 -32.91 2.55
N VAL A 895 8.86 -32.23 3.64
CA VAL A 895 9.33 -30.86 3.89
C VAL A 895 10.46 -30.83 4.90
N LEU A 896 11.61 -30.32 4.47
CA LEU A 896 12.82 -30.21 5.25
C LEU A 896 13.10 -28.73 5.56
N GLU A 897 13.56 -28.42 6.77
CA GLU A 897 14.04 -27.07 7.08
C GLU A 897 15.35 -26.79 6.35
N ALA A 898 15.48 -25.60 5.78
CA ALA A 898 16.68 -25.14 5.09
C ALA A 898 17.37 -23.99 5.85
N PRO A 899 18.70 -23.89 5.74
CA PRO A 899 19.45 -22.78 6.29
C PRO A 899 19.15 -21.47 5.54
N THR A 900 19.31 -20.36 6.25
CA THR A 900 19.28 -19.00 5.73
C THR A 900 20.58 -18.26 6.11
N PRO A 901 20.89 -17.10 5.50
CA PRO A 901 22.03 -16.28 5.90
C PRO A 901 22.04 -15.92 7.39
N LYS A 902 20.87 -15.82 8.05
CA LYS A 902 20.79 -15.59 9.50
C LYS A 902 21.37 -16.73 10.34
N ASN A 903 21.40 -17.95 9.80
CA ASN A 903 21.94 -19.12 10.48
C ASN A 903 23.47 -19.24 10.39
N LEU A 904 24.12 -18.45 9.54
CA LEU A 904 25.57 -18.47 9.39
C LEU A 904 26.26 -17.75 10.55
N SER A 905 27.44 -18.24 10.93
CA SER A 905 28.40 -17.50 11.78
C SER A 905 28.93 -16.24 11.06
N ASP A 906 29.63 -15.38 11.79
CA ASP A 906 30.37 -14.26 11.21
C ASP A 906 31.84 -14.29 11.71
N PRO A 907 32.84 -14.55 10.83
CA PRO A 907 32.68 -14.87 9.41
C PRO A 907 31.98 -16.23 9.20
N PRO A 908 31.33 -16.44 8.04
CA PRO A 908 30.63 -17.68 7.74
C PRO A 908 31.60 -18.82 7.40
N VAL A 909 31.24 -20.05 7.79
CA VAL A 909 32.06 -21.26 7.57
C VAL A 909 31.81 -21.84 6.17
N SER A 910 32.90 -22.25 5.50
CA SER A 910 32.86 -22.94 4.20
C SER A 910 32.25 -24.34 4.30
N CYS A 911 31.46 -24.73 3.30
CA CYS A 911 30.89 -26.06 3.24
C CYS A 911 31.92 -27.17 3.00
N THR A 912 31.81 -28.26 3.76
CA THR A 912 32.55 -29.50 3.53
C THR A 912 31.98 -30.28 2.35
N GLU A 913 32.77 -31.22 1.81
CA GLU A 913 32.29 -32.11 0.75
C GLU A 913 31.12 -33.00 1.19
N ALA A 914 31.15 -33.47 2.45
CA ALA A 914 30.05 -34.25 3.03
C ALA A 914 28.75 -33.43 3.09
N GLN A 915 28.79 -32.19 3.57
CA GLN A 915 27.61 -31.32 3.59
C GLN A 915 27.02 -31.11 2.19
N ARG A 916 27.86 -30.91 1.18
CA ARG A 916 27.39 -30.74 -0.21
C ARG A 916 26.73 -31.98 -0.81
N ARG A 917 27.19 -33.16 -0.40
CA ARG A 917 26.65 -34.45 -0.86
C ARG A 917 25.37 -34.83 -0.11
N ASP A 918 25.29 -34.49 1.17
CA ASP A 918 24.27 -35.00 2.09
C ASP A 918 23.15 -33.99 2.37
N SER A 919 23.22 -32.77 1.80
CA SER A 919 22.16 -31.76 1.92
C SER A 919 21.88 -31.01 0.61
N PHE A 920 20.69 -30.43 0.52
CA PHE A 920 20.26 -29.69 -0.67
C PHE A 920 21.09 -28.42 -0.86
N ARG A 921 21.43 -28.14 -2.12
CA ARG A 921 21.98 -26.85 -2.54
C ARG A 921 20.88 -25.79 -2.53
N ILE A 922 20.95 -24.85 -1.60
CA ILE A 922 19.98 -23.76 -1.44
C ILE A 922 20.58 -22.47 -1.97
N VAL A 923 19.86 -21.75 -2.82
CA VAL A 923 20.21 -20.34 -3.13
C VAL A 923 19.32 -19.46 -2.28
N SER A 924 19.91 -18.65 -1.40
CA SER A 924 19.18 -17.72 -0.55
C SER A 924 19.52 -16.29 -0.89
N PRO A 925 18.51 -15.40 -1.07
CA PRO A 925 18.75 -13.96 -1.16
C PRO A 925 19.26 -13.39 0.17
N ARG A 926 19.75 -12.15 0.09
CA ARG A 926 20.16 -11.34 1.23
C ARG A 926 19.00 -11.12 2.18
N ILE A 927 19.33 -11.08 3.46
CA ILE A 927 18.41 -10.76 4.55
C ILE A 927 19.01 -9.61 5.33
N SER A 928 18.22 -8.60 5.70
CA SER A 928 18.71 -7.44 6.44
C SER A 928 19.49 -7.85 7.70
N GLY A 929 20.69 -7.30 7.85
CA GLY A 929 21.63 -7.59 8.94
C GLY A 929 22.50 -8.84 8.71
N THR A 930 22.45 -9.45 7.52
CA THR A 930 23.29 -10.61 7.15
C THR A 930 24.28 -10.29 6.04
N GLU A 931 24.26 -9.05 5.56
CA GLU A 931 25.07 -8.63 4.44
C GLU A 931 26.53 -8.42 4.82
N HIS A 932 27.42 -8.88 3.96
CA HIS A 932 28.83 -8.52 3.98
C HIS A 932 29.09 -7.40 2.98
N ARG A 933 29.84 -6.38 3.39
CA ARG A 933 30.46 -5.45 2.46
C ARG A 933 31.59 -6.17 1.73
N VAL A 934 31.68 -6.00 0.42
CA VAL A 934 32.73 -6.57 -0.42
C VAL A 934 33.49 -5.44 -1.07
N VAL A 935 34.77 -5.33 -0.76
CA VAL A 935 35.67 -4.29 -1.25
C VAL A 935 36.57 -4.92 -2.30
N VAL A 936 36.40 -4.53 -3.56
CA VAL A 936 37.22 -5.05 -4.65
C VAL A 936 38.25 -3.98 -5.05
N GLN A 937 39.53 -4.30 -4.96
CA GLN A 937 40.64 -3.45 -5.35
C GLN A 937 41.22 -3.88 -6.70
N HIS A 938 41.37 -2.93 -7.62
CA HIS A 938 42.00 -3.11 -8.94
C HIS A 938 42.94 -1.94 -9.21
N GLY A 939 44.24 -2.15 -9.03
CA GLY A 939 45.22 -1.06 -9.02
C GLY A 939 44.94 -0.05 -7.90
N SER A 940 44.80 1.23 -8.26
CA SER A 940 44.39 2.32 -7.35
C SER A 940 42.87 2.45 -7.20
N HIS A 941 42.08 1.68 -7.97
CA HIS A 941 40.63 1.75 -7.96
C HIS A 941 40.03 0.81 -6.92
N ARG A 942 38.93 1.25 -6.30
CA ARG A 942 38.22 0.49 -5.28
C ARG A 942 36.72 0.51 -5.56
N TYR A 943 36.10 -0.67 -5.49
CA TYR A 943 34.67 -0.89 -5.66
C TYR A 943 34.07 -1.37 -4.36
N VAL A 944 32.88 -0.87 -4.03
CA VAL A 944 32.12 -1.35 -2.89
C VAL A 944 30.88 -2.06 -3.41
N MET A 945 30.73 -3.31 -2.99
CA MET A 945 29.59 -4.16 -3.29
C MET A 945 29.02 -4.69 -1.98
N THR A 946 27.80 -5.22 -2.07
CA THR A 946 27.14 -5.88 -0.94
C THR A 946 26.71 -7.27 -1.37
N THR A 947 26.87 -8.26 -0.50
CA THR A 947 26.35 -9.62 -0.78
C THR A 947 24.84 -9.58 -1.01
N ASP A 948 24.42 -10.17 -2.12
CA ASP A 948 23.06 -10.16 -2.67
C ASP A 948 22.43 -11.56 -2.59
N LEU A 949 23.18 -12.60 -2.98
CA LEU A 949 22.75 -14.00 -2.89
C LEU A 949 23.83 -14.86 -2.24
N SER A 950 23.43 -16.02 -1.72
CA SER A 950 24.33 -17.01 -1.12
C SER A 950 23.95 -18.43 -1.53
N VAL A 951 24.94 -19.31 -1.68
CA VAL A 951 24.73 -20.74 -1.89
C VAL A 951 24.99 -21.46 -0.57
N LEU A 952 23.96 -22.04 0.02
CA LEU A 952 23.96 -22.64 1.35
C LEU A 952 23.73 -24.15 1.29
N TYR A 953 24.23 -24.85 2.31
CA TYR A 953 24.01 -26.26 2.55
C TYR A 953 23.79 -26.51 4.06
N GLY A 954 23.28 -27.69 4.40
CA GLY A 954 23.04 -28.15 5.76
C GLY A 954 21.61 -27.91 6.25
N SER A 955 21.48 -27.76 7.56
CA SER A 955 20.24 -27.41 8.28
C SER A 955 20.40 -26.05 8.95
N PRO A 956 19.34 -25.43 9.51
CA PRO A 956 19.48 -24.21 10.32
C PRO A 956 20.51 -24.31 11.45
N SER A 957 20.73 -25.50 12.01
CA SER A 957 21.69 -25.75 13.11
C SER A 957 23.12 -26.05 12.64
N SER A 958 23.32 -26.30 11.35
CA SER A 958 24.58 -26.76 10.77
C SER A 958 24.86 -26.07 9.43
N ALA A 959 24.44 -24.81 9.32
CA ALA A 959 24.48 -24.02 8.10
C ALA A 959 25.94 -23.74 7.70
N CYS A 960 26.22 -23.89 6.40
CA CYS A 960 27.48 -23.47 5.81
C CYS A 960 27.21 -22.74 4.49
N VAL A 961 28.22 -22.01 4.01
CA VAL A 961 28.18 -21.30 2.74
C VAL A 961 29.21 -21.87 1.77
N ASP A 962 28.80 -22.06 0.53
CA ASP A 962 29.68 -22.59 -0.53
C ASP A 962 30.13 -21.48 -1.49
N ALA A 963 29.27 -20.47 -1.68
CA ALA A 963 29.60 -19.27 -2.43
C ALA A 963 28.76 -18.06 -1.98
N LEU A 964 29.36 -16.87 -2.09
CA LEU A 964 28.69 -15.59 -1.93
C LEU A 964 28.67 -14.86 -3.26
N ASP A 965 27.57 -14.18 -3.53
CA ASP A 965 27.39 -13.39 -4.73
C ASP A 965 27.11 -11.95 -4.30
N ALA A 966 27.94 -11.01 -4.75
CA ALA A 966 27.87 -9.61 -4.38
C ALA A 966 27.63 -8.70 -5.58
N ARG A 967 26.81 -7.68 -5.37
CA ARG A 967 26.39 -6.73 -6.40
C ARG A 967 26.75 -5.30 -5.97
N SER A 968 27.13 -4.46 -6.93
CA SER A 968 27.24 -3.01 -6.72
C SER A 968 25.89 -2.34 -6.94
N ASP A 969 25.45 -1.53 -5.96
CA ASP A 969 24.23 -0.72 -6.09
C ASP A 969 24.40 0.41 -7.11
N ARG A 970 25.62 0.95 -7.26
CA ARG A 970 25.92 2.03 -8.21
C ARG A 970 26.24 1.54 -9.62
N ARG A 971 26.73 0.30 -9.75
CA ARG A 971 27.19 -0.30 -11.02
C ARG A 971 26.60 -1.70 -11.19
N PRO A 972 25.30 -1.82 -11.48
CA PRO A 972 24.59 -3.09 -11.52
C PRO A 972 25.11 -4.06 -12.60
N GLU A 973 25.91 -3.58 -13.55
CA GLU A 973 26.60 -4.38 -14.54
C GLU A 973 27.79 -5.18 -13.99
N PHE A 974 28.25 -4.87 -12.76
CA PHE A 974 29.31 -5.59 -12.07
C PHE A 974 28.75 -6.56 -11.01
N ARG A 975 29.36 -7.73 -10.92
CA ARG A 975 29.04 -8.75 -9.91
C ARG A 975 30.32 -9.48 -9.48
N ALA A 976 30.45 -9.79 -8.20
CA ALA A 976 31.52 -10.61 -7.67
C ALA A 976 30.98 -11.96 -7.19
N LEU A 977 31.59 -13.05 -7.63
CA LEU A 977 31.30 -14.42 -7.18
C LEU A 977 32.46 -14.90 -6.32
N ILE A 978 32.24 -14.95 -5.01
CA ILE A 978 33.24 -15.31 -4.02
C ILE A 978 33.08 -16.78 -3.68
N SER A 979 34.08 -17.58 -4.06
CA SER A 979 34.11 -19.01 -3.72
C SER A 979 34.54 -19.17 -2.27
N MET A 980 33.70 -19.81 -1.45
CA MET A 980 34.06 -20.09 -0.06
C MET A 980 34.93 -21.33 0.07
N ARG A 981 34.99 -22.17 -0.98
CA ARG A 981 35.92 -23.32 -1.06
C ARG A 981 37.35 -22.86 -1.19
N ASP A 982 37.54 -21.77 -1.94
CA ASP A 982 38.84 -21.18 -2.21
C ASP A 982 38.66 -19.70 -2.56
N MET A 983 38.75 -18.86 -1.54
CA MET A 983 38.58 -17.41 -1.72
C MET A 983 39.68 -16.79 -2.58
N GLN A 984 40.82 -17.46 -2.78
CA GLN A 984 41.90 -16.99 -3.64
C GLN A 984 41.57 -17.13 -5.14
N HIS A 985 40.55 -17.90 -5.49
CA HIS A 985 40.10 -18.14 -6.87
C HIS A 985 38.61 -17.76 -7.05
N SER A 986 38.29 -16.53 -6.66
CA SER A 986 36.98 -15.87 -6.81
C SER A 986 36.91 -15.05 -8.09
N TRP A 987 35.75 -14.49 -8.47
CA TRP A 987 35.58 -13.90 -9.80
C TRP A 987 34.90 -12.53 -9.76
N LEU A 988 35.40 -11.59 -10.56
CA LEU A 988 34.73 -10.34 -10.88
C LEU A 988 34.16 -10.44 -12.29
N LEU A 989 32.91 -10.05 -12.48
CA LEU A 989 32.18 -10.17 -13.73
C LEU A 989 31.62 -8.81 -14.11
N ALA A 990 31.68 -8.46 -15.39
CA ALA A 990 31.05 -7.26 -15.94
C ALA A 990 30.40 -7.54 -17.28
N LYS A 991 29.16 -7.08 -17.49
CA LYS A 991 28.46 -7.24 -18.78
C LYS A 991 28.41 -5.91 -19.53
N GLN A 992 28.97 -5.89 -20.73
CA GLN A 992 28.95 -4.74 -21.66
C GLN A 992 28.27 -5.16 -22.97
N GLY A 993 27.06 -4.66 -23.20
CA GLY A 993 26.22 -5.13 -24.30
C GLY A 993 25.95 -6.64 -24.18
N THR A 994 26.33 -7.41 -25.19
CA THR A 994 26.22 -8.88 -25.19
C THR A 994 27.51 -9.59 -24.74
N THR A 995 28.58 -8.85 -24.43
CA THR A 995 29.86 -9.43 -24.03
C THR A 995 29.98 -9.45 -22.51
N LEU A 996 30.25 -10.63 -21.96
CA LEU A 996 30.65 -10.78 -20.56
C LEU A 996 32.18 -10.70 -20.48
N ARG A 997 32.69 -9.80 -19.65
CA ARG A 997 34.09 -9.77 -19.22
C ARG A 997 34.22 -10.38 -17.83
N TRP A 998 35.33 -11.04 -17.57
CA TRP A 998 35.60 -11.63 -16.27
C TRP A 998 37.06 -11.45 -15.87
N TRP A 999 37.31 -11.34 -14.57
CA TRP A 999 38.63 -11.27 -13.94
C TRP A 999 38.70 -12.22 -12.74
N GLY A 1000 39.90 -12.73 -12.45
CA GLY A 1000 40.20 -13.43 -11.20
C GLY A 1000 40.23 -12.47 -10.01
N LEU A 1001 39.80 -12.94 -8.85
CA LEU A 1001 39.83 -12.26 -7.57
C LEU A 1001 40.48 -13.17 -6.52
N ALA A 1002 41.35 -12.57 -5.71
CA ALA A 1002 41.83 -13.14 -4.47
C ALA A 1002 41.18 -12.40 -3.29
N CYS A 1003 40.36 -13.10 -2.51
CA CYS A 1003 39.56 -12.54 -1.42
C CYS A 1003 39.93 -13.10 -0.04
N LEU A 1004 39.61 -12.35 1.01
CA LEU A 1004 39.71 -12.76 2.42
C LEU A 1004 38.71 -11.98 3.29
N PHE A 1005 38.31 -12.53 4.43
CA PHE A 1005 37.55 -11.78 5.45
C PHE A 1005 38.49 -10.84 6.20
N ASP A 1006 38.13 -9.56 6.23
CA ASP A 1006 38.97 -8.47 6.71
C ASP A 1006 38.15 -7.60 7.70
N PRO A 1007 38.17 -7.93 9.00
CA PRO A 1007 37.41 -7.18 10.00
C PRO A 1007 37.90 -5.74 10.17
N ASP A 1008 39.14 -5.45 9.76
CA ASP A 1008 39.80 -4.15 9.92
C ASP A 1008 39.61 -3.23 8.70
N ALA A 1009 38.96 -3.71 7.64
CA ALA A 1009 38.63 -2.92 6.45
C ALA A 1009 37.56 -1.86 6.77
N VAL A 1010 37.99 -0.74 7.35
CA VAL A 1010 37.17 0.46 7.56
C VAL A 1010 37.08 1.26 6.26
N LEU A 1011 35.87 1.44 5.73
CA LEU A 1011 35.63 2.27 4.56
C LEU A 1011 34.97 3.60 4.95
N LYS A 1012 35.53 4.71 4.46
CA LYS A 1012 34.81 5.98 4.34
C LYS A 1012 33.98 5.93 3.05
N GLU A 1013 32.67 6.20 3.13
CA GLU A 1013 31.72 6.09 1.98
C GLU A 1013 32.06 6.97 0.76
N SER A 1014 33.01 7.90 0.89
CA SER A 1014 33.38 8.89 -0.12
C SER A 1014 34.48 8.46 -1.11
N GLU A 1015 35.04 7.25 -1.03
CA GLU A 1015 36.28 6.87 -1.77
C GLU A 1015 36.08 5.94 -2.98
N GLU A 1016 34.87 5.78 -3.51
CA GLU A 1016 34.67 4.92 -4.68
C GLU A 1016 35.20 5.57 -5.96
N THR A 1017 36.08 4.87 -6.67
CA THR A 1017 36.73 5.36 -7.90
C THR A 1017 36.29 4.50 -9.10
N PRO A 1018 35.86 5.10 -10.23
CA PRO A 1018 35.36 4.34 -11.38
C PRO A 1018 36.47 3.47 -12.01
N ILE A 1019 36.13 2.25 -12.45
CA ILE A 1019 37.04 1.47 -13.32
C ILE A 1019 37.24 2.28 -14.59
N PRO A 1020 38.48 2.49 -15.07
CA PRO A 1020 38.70 2.67 -16.48
C PRO A 1020 38.36 1.33 -17.15
N VAL A 1021 37.07 1.12 -17.45
CA VAL A 1021 36.71 0.12 -18.45
C VAL A 1021 37.44 0.58 -19.71
N PRO A 1022 38.30 -0.23 -20.32
CA PRO A 1022 38.90 0.15 -21.59
C PRO A 1022 37.73 0.45 -22.54
N ILE A 1023 37.52 1.74 -22.83
CA ILE A 1023 36.46 2.18 -23.73
C ILE A 1023 36.92 1.74 -25.11
N THR A 1024 36.56 0.52 -25.48
CA THR A 1024 36.86 -0.06 -26.80
C THR A 1024 35.67 0.01 -27.73
N ASP A 1025 34.52 0.53 -27.27
CA ASP A 1025 33.31 0.56 -28.09
C ASP A 1025 33.28 1.85 -28.93
N GLU A 1026 33.39 1.66 -30.24
CA GLU A 1026 33.28 2.68 -31.28
C GLU A 1026 32.00 3.52 -31.11
N LYS A 1027 30.96 2.95 -30.48
CA LYS A 1027 29.68 3.60 -30.20
C LYS A 1027 29.74 4.68 -29.11
N ASP A 1028 30.49 4.46 -28.02
CA ASP A 1028 30.69 5.49 -26.99
C ASP A 1028 31.54 6.64 -27.57
N CYS A 1029 32.55 6.31 -28.37
CA CYS A 1029 33.32 7.32 -29.11
C CYS A 1029 32.45 8.05 -30.15
N ALA A 1030 31.48 7.36 -30.78
CA ALA A 1030 30.54 7.97 -31.72
C ALA A 1030 29.52 8.90 -31.03
N GLU A 1031 29.02 8.55 -29.84
CA GLU A 1031 28.13 9.41 -29.04
C GLU A 1031 28.87 10.66 -28.56
N VAL A 1032 30.10 10.48 -28.07
CA VAL A 1032 31.00 11.58 -27.71
C VAL A 1032 31.26 12.46 -28.92
N PHE A 1033 31.57 11.85 -30.07
CA PHE A 1033 31.75 12.58 -31.32
C PHE A 1033 30.49 13.37 -31.70
N GLU A 1034 29.30 12.75 -31.65
CA GLU A 1034 28.05 13.42 -32.02
C GLU A 1034 27.74 14.60 -31.09
N LYS A 1035 27.94 14.43 -29.78
CA LYS A 1035 27.78 15.52 -28.81
C LYS A 1035 28.77 16.65 -29.06
N LEU A 1036 30.03 16.33 -29.38
CA LEU A 1036 31.06 17.31 -29.70
C LEU A 1036 30.82 18.01 -31.04
N SER A 1037 30.35 17.30 -32.06
CA SER A 1037 29.96 17.88 -33.35
C SER A 1037 28.82 18.88 -33.18
N ARG A 1038 27.88 18.63 -32.25
CA ARG A 1038 26.82 19.59 -31.91
C ARG A 1038 27.35 20.81 -31.15
N LEU A 1039 28.32 20.62 -30.25
CA LEU A 1039 28.87 21.72 -29.43
C LEU A 1039 29.85 22.62 -30.20
N ILE A 1040 30.60 22.08 -31.15
CA ILE A 1040 31.72 22.78 -31.83
C ILE A 1040 31.35 23.17 -33.29
N GLY A 1041 30.23 22.66 -33.80
CA GLY A 1041 29.84 22.76 -35.21
C GLY A 1041 30.56 21.69 -36.06
N HIS A 1042 29.83 21.08 -36.99
CA HIS A 1042 30.27 19.90 -37.75
C HIS A 1042 31.58 20.10 -38.56
N ASP A 1043 31.99 21.34 -38.84
CA ASP A 1043 33.07 21.65 -39.77
C ASP A 1043 34.47 21.82 -39.12
N ASN A 1044 34.57 21.81 -37.78
CA ASN A 1044 35.79 22.26 -37.09
C ASN A 1044 36.69 21.17 -36.50
N PHE A 1045 36.32 19.89 -36.53
CA PHE A 1045 37.14 18.80 -35.98
C PHE A 1045 37.10 17.51 -36.84
N PRO A 1046 38.26 16.99 -37.29
CA PRO A 1046 38.31 15.73 -38.03
C PRO A 1046 37.87 14.55 -37.15
N ARG A 1047 36.89 13.79 -37.63
CA ARG A 1047 36.34 12.60 -36.94
C ARG A 1047 37.43 11.58 -36.64
N GLU A 1048 38.41 11.43 -37.52
CA GLU A 1048 39.52 10.49 -37.34
C GLU A 1048 40.38 10.83 -36.10
N ILE A 1049 40.62 12.11 -35.82
CA ILE A 1049 41.45 12.53 -34.68
C ILE A 1049 40.73 12.28 -33.35
N LEU A 1050 39.43 12.58 -33.28
CA LEU A 1050 38.61 12.31 -32.08
C LEU A 1050 38.46 10.81 -31.82
N LEU A 1051 38.24 10.01 -32.87
CA LEU A 1051 38.24 8.55 -32.76
C LEU A 1051 39.59 8.03 -32.30
N GLN A 1052 40.69 8.53 -32.84
CA GLN A 1052 42.04 8.12 -32.46
C GLN A 1052 42.36 8.51 -31.00
N LEU A 1053 41.99 9.72 -30.56
CA LEU A 1053 42.15 10.15 -29.17
C LEU A 1053 41.26 9.36 -28.20
N CYS A 1054 40.04 9.01 -28.61
CA CYS A 1054 39.13 8.17 -27.84
C CYS A 1054 39.66 6.73 -27.73
N GLN A 1055 40.15 6.15 -28.84
CA GLN A 1055 40.79 4.83 -28.87
C GLN A 1055 42.09 4.77 -28.05
N GLN A 1056 42.84 5.89 -28.00
CA GLN A 1056 44.02 6.04 -27.14
C GLN A 1056 43.69 6.38 -25.68
N GLN A 1057 42.39 6.43 -25.31
CA GLN A 1057 41.90 6.79 -23.98
C GLN A 1057 42.39 8.16 -23.46
N LYS A 1058 42.68 9.09 -24.38
CA LYS A 1058 43.07 10.47 -24.05
C LYS A 1058 41.87 11.39 -23.79
N ILE A 1059 40.64 10.90 -23.89
CA ILE A 1059 39.41 11.67 -23.66
C ILE A 1059 38.63 11.08 -22.48
N ASP A 1060 38.34 11.89 -21.48
CA ASP A 1060 37.47 11.56 -20.36
C ASP A 1060 35.99 11.69 -20.77
N ILE A 1061 35.36 10.57 -21.13
CA ILE A 1061 33.99 10.54 -21.64
C ILE A 1061 32.95 11.06 -20.64
N PRO A 1062 32.97 10.68 -19.34
CA PRO A 1062 32.10 11.30 -18.34
C PRO A 1062 32.24 12.82 -18.29
N CYS A 1063 33.47 13.35 -18.37
CA CYS A 1063 33.71 14.78 -18.49
C CYS A 1063 33.02 15.34 -19.74
N VAL A 1064 33.22 14.75 -20.93
CA VAL A 1064 32.57 15.23 -22.18
C VAL A 1064 31.03 15.13 -22.12
N ARG A 1065 30.49 14.12 -21.44
CA ARG A 1065 29.04 14.03 -21.20
C ARG A 1065 28.54 15.11 -20.25
N SER A 1066 29.38 15.63 -19.35
CA SER A 1066 29.01 16.70 -18.41
C SER A 1066 29.17 18.12 -18.97
N ILE A 1067 30.04 18.32 -19.97
CA ILE A 1067 30.24 19.66 -20.54
C ILE A 1067 29.03 20.12 -21.35
N THR A 1068 28.76 21.42 -21.28
CA THR A 1068 27.65 22.09 -21.97
C THR A 1068 28.14 23.07 -23.04
N ASP A 1069 29.44 23.34 -23.09
CA ASP A 1069 30.06 24.28 -24.04
C ASP A 1069 31.45 23.79 -24.48
N ALA A 1070 31.84 24.15 -25.70
CA ALA A 1070 33.09 23.78 -26.34
C ALA A 1070 34.33 24.26 -25.59
N SER A 1071 34.26 25.40 -24.88
CA SER A 1071 35.40 25.94 -24.12
C SER A 1071 35.85 25.05 -22.96
N GLN A 1072 34.98 24.15 -22.49
CA GLN A 1072 35.26 23.23 -21.38
C GLN A 1072 36.04 21.98 -21.82
N MET A 1073 36.16 21.77 -23.14
CA MET A 1073 36.71 20.56 -23.74
C MET A 1073 38.16 20.28 -23.35
N ALA A 1074 38.98 21.32 -23.22
CA ALA A 1074 40.39 21.17 -22.83
C ALA A 1074 40.57 20.48 -21.46
N ARG A 1075 39.55 20.52 -20.59
CA ARG A 1075 39.57 19.84 -19.28
C ARG A 1075 39.31 18.34 -19.38
N CYS A 1076 38.68 17.90 -20.48
CA CYS A 1076 38.34 16.50 -20.70
C CYS A 1076 39.41 15.75 -21.50
N ILE A 1077 40.43 16.43 -22.03
CA ILE A 1077 41.54 15.80 -22.74
C ILE A 1077 42.69 15.58 -21.76
N ARG A 1078 43.06 14.33 -21.54
CA ARG A 1078 44.22 13.94 -20.73
C ARG A 1078 45.51 14.15 -21.55
N PRO A 1079 46.59 14.68 -20.95
CA PRO A 1079 47.85 14.93 -21.66
C PRO A 1079 48.42 13.69 -22.38
#